data_AF-A0A6G6X779-F1
#
_entry.id   AF-A0A6G6X779-F1
#
_cell.length_a   1.000
_cell.length_b   1.000
_cell.length_c   1.000
_cell.angle_alpha   90.00
_cell.angle_beta   90.00
_cell.angle_gamma   90.00
#
_symmetry.space_group_name_H-M   'P 1'
#
loop_
_entity.id
_entity.type
_entity.pdbx_description
1 polymer ?
#
loop_
_entity_poly.entity_id
_entity_poly.type
_entity_poly.pdbx_seq_one_letter_code
_entity_poly.pdbx_strand_id
1 'polypeptide(L)'
;MLKQVSIAMAAGCGLIAIAAAAQQANTQTIGTAQTEVVRPADLTVQVPQDAILLKERNTTELLQRVTVQRRLNVQAVRAQPVIQLNQGTADMAPVLQNRDSPINLAERLRARPQLATVSADSFEVAEIPQGIVVRQFLAYSLKSNVCSNPSQRSALAQQGVECFTRSTLAERTRAVTAGAATARFVGDQGQRRRALAEATQAETQQRAQIDADIAQLRSYLANPAQRAQIVAQVGEQEANRLAGLSDEALQEAIVNTADVEVEEVMFVPNLEAQDLQIKARPTFGKLAQAQTGEFQLARISQLRDAEDAQMPPAPSGPQSLRPIPGPITGATDLRGPQQLDISQNIAIDRETFLTGFTLGRTYEWRRRVSVTIAWCLLGCKRTYYIEPYAGLSYGFGLRFPVRMQGTYQYRHQNGVERAAFVPQFATFNGGAADYQQAGLSNSQLYGGQELVAEAEVYAGLLFKLPAGHQGSLSIPDIGLDLTDRLPAPFQNGQFAPPAPGQTTPPVIRTFDTIDLLMNRGNFGVVGARVHPAVKFELFSNGLSFVLRDHVAGSQKVMNASGQAYPLAVNDSHYSRFTVSDPVYNLGFQMTPGLVGRLFVDISVWSNHWDWPVWFPQLTVKLPPSGANFTCHAGTQCGHQYKLRADHWRPAPRASTSTRPGSGAPPARTNPPRADIPPPPRADIPPPRATTPPPPRANPGS
;
A
#
# COMPACT_ATOMS: atom_id res chain seq x y z
N MET A 1 -20.41 50.65 -50.77
CA MET A 1 -21.84 51.00 -50.89
C MET A 1 -22.58 50.48 -49.67
N LEU A 2 -23.56 51.25 -49.15
CA LEU A 2 -24.82 50.89 -48.46
C LEU A 2 -24.87 49.60 -47.58
N LYS A 3 -25.58 49.53 -46.44
CA LYS A 3 -26.39 50.43 -45.56
C LYS A 3 -26.79 49.55 -44.33
N GLN A 4 -27.29 49.96 -43.17
CA GLN A 4 -27.30 51.16 -42.27
C GLN A 4 -27.71 50.56 -40.87
N VAL A 5 -28.13 51.16 -39.74
CA VAL A 5 -28.46 52.51 -39.19
C VAL A 5 -28.29 52.39 -37.65
N SER A 6 -28.63 53.36 -36.80
CA SER A 6 -27.81 54.47 -36.30
C SER A 6 -28.43 55.00 -34.99
N ILE A 7 -27.69 55.80 -34.19
CA ILE A 7 -28.24 56.73 -33.14
C ILE A 7 -28.74 56.00 -31.85
N ALA A 8 -28.67 56.54 -30.62
CA ALA A 8 -28.53 57.95 -30.18
C ALA A 8 -27.43 58.24 -29.14
N MET A 9 -27.12 59.53 -29.00
CA MET A 9 -26.34 60.12 -27.90
C MET A 9 -27.26 60.71 -26.82
N ALA A 10 -26.73 60.83 -25.60
CA ALA A 10 -27.10 61.91 -24.66
C ALA A 10 -25.83 62.31 -23.88
N ALA A 11 -25.62 63.61 -23.62
CA ALA A 11 -24.36 64.11 -23.07
C ALA A 11 -24.53 65.32 -22.12
N GLY A 12 -23.62 65.41 -21.14
CA GLY A 12 -23.39 66.51 -20.19
C GLY A 12 -22.30 66.03 -19.20
N CYS A 13 -21.12 66.63 -19.07
CA CYS A 13 -20.80 68.00 -18.65
C CYS A 13 -21.36 68.31 -17.24
N GLY A 14 -20.58 68.45 -16.16
CA GLY A 14 -19.11 68.39 -15.96
C GLY A 14 -18.79 68.11 -14.47
N LEU A 15 -17.68 68.54 -13.83
CA LEU A 15 -16.45 69.24 -14.25
C LEU A 15 -15.48 69.28 -13.03
N ILE A 16 -14.14 69.20 -13.23
CA ILE A 16 -13.04 69.54 -12.26
C ILE A 16 -12.92 68.62 -10.99
N ALA A 17 -11.74 68.28 -10.43
CA ALA A 17 -10.36 68.10 -10.93
C ALA A 17 -9.45 67.44 -9.84
N ILE A 18 -8.22 67.05 -10.23
CA ILE A 18 -7.01 66.82 -9.39
C ILE A 18 -6.96 65.54 -8.53
N ALA A 19 -5.76 64.95 -8.53
CA ALA A 19 -5.37 63.64 -8.03
C ALA A 19 -5.35 63.46 -6.49
N ALA A 20 -5.56 62.21 -6.08
CA ALA A 20 -4.87 61.61 -4.94
C ALA A 20 -4.64 60.12 -5.21
N ALA A 21 -3.39 59.65 -5.13
CA ALA A 21 -3.08 58.23 -5.06
C ALA A 21 -2.97 57.82 -3.58
N ALA A 22 -3.82 56.92 -3.12
CA ALA A 22 -3.83 56.42 -1.74
C ALA A 22 -4.15 54.93 -1.72
N GLN A 23 -3.49 54.18 -0.82
CA GLN A 23 -3.66 52.73 -0.74
C GLN A 23 -5.05 52.38 -0.16
N GLN A 24 -5.92 51.78 -0.98
CA GLN A 24 -6.98 50.93 -0.43
C GLN A 24 -6.36 49.60 0.00
N ALA A 25 -6.00 49.53 1.28
CA ALA A 25 -5.71 48.25 1.91
C ALA A 25 -6.96 47.36 1.84
N ASN A 26 -6.80 46.08 1.52
CA ASN A 26 -7.88 45.11 1.54
C ASN A 26 -8.28 44.82 3.00
N THR A 27 -9.18 45.64 3.53
CA THR A 27 -9.93 45.33 4.76
C THR A 27 -10.86 44.15 4.48
N GLN A 28 -10.34 42.93 4.59
CA GLN A 28 -11.12 41.71 4.41
C GLN A 28 -12.24 41.67 5.46
N THR A 29 -13.47 41.86 4.99
CA THR A 29 -14.68 41.61 5.79
C THR A 29 -14.71 40.14 6.19
N ILE A 30 -14.83 39.89 7.49
CA ILE A 30 -15.09 38.55 8.04
C ILE A 30 -16.54 38.20 7.68
N GLY A 31 -16.73 37.71 6.44
CA GLY A 31 -18.05 37.64 5.78
C GLY A 31 -18.33 36.33 5.03
N THR A 32 -17.33 35.45 4.89
CA THR A 32 -17.48 34.03 4.57
C THR A 32 -16.38 33.27 5.30
N ALA A 33 -16.72 32.15 5.94
CA ALA A 33 -15.70 31.29 6.52
C ALA A 33 -14.86 30.67 5.39
N GLN A 34 -13.57 30.97 5.34
CA GLN A 34 -12.66 30.30 4.41
C GLN A 34 -12.49 28.85 4.88
N THR A 35 -13.21 27.94 4.24
CA THR A 35 -13.18 26.50 4.54
C THR A 35 -12.04 25.78 3.82
N GLU A 36 -11.03 26.50 3.33
CA GLU A 36 -9.93 26.00 2.49
C GLU A 36 -8.65 26.83 2.65
N VAL A 37 -7.49 26.15 2.60
CA VAL A 37 -6.16 26.79 2.72
C VAL A 37 -5.42 26.76 1.38
N VAL A 38 -5.29 27.92 0.74
CA VAL A 38 -4.61 28.06 -0.56
C VAL A 38 -3.10 27.88 -0.42
N ARG A 39 -2.44 27.08 -1.28
CA ARG A 39 -0.96 26.98 -1.31
C ARG A 39 -0.35 28.31 -1.81
N PRO A 40 0.73 28.83 -1.20
CA PRO A 40 1.48 29.97 -1.73
C PRO A 40 1.86 29.79 -3.19
N ALA A 41 1.77 30.88 -3.97
CA ALA A 41 1.83 30.81 -5.44
C ALA A 41 3.23 30.48 -5.98
N ASP A 42 4.25 30.74 -5.17
CA ASP A 42 5.69 30.57 -5.40
C ASP A 42 6.21 29.15 -5.14
N LEU A 43 5.42 28.28 -4.51
CA LEU A 43 5.82 26.91 -4.20
C LEU A 43 5.27 25.91 -5.22
N THR A 44 6.13 25.50 -6.16
CA THR A 44 5.88 24.41 -7.09
C THR A 44 6.14 23.05 -6.44
N VAL A 45 5.31 22.06 -6.80
CA VAL A 45 5.45 20.67 -6.37
C VAL A 45 5.91 19.84 -7.55
N GLN A 46 6.95 19.01 -7.36
CA GLN A 46 7.34 18.00 -8.34
C GLN A 46 6.60 16.70 -8.00
N VAL A 47 5.68 16.30 -8.87
CA VAL A 47 4.88 15.07 -8.77
C VAL A 47 4.77 14.40 -10.15
N PRO A 48 4.45 13.10 -10.22
CA PRO A 48 4.18 12.40 -11.48
C PRO A 48 3.12 13.07 -12.36
N GLN A 49 3.25 12.86 -13.67
CA GLN A 49 2.42 13.52 -14.69
C GLN A 49 0.96 13.04 -14.72
N ASP A 50 0.66 11.93 -14.06
CA ASP A 50 -0.66 11.33 -13.85
C ASP A 50 -1.36 11.81 -12.57
N ALA A 51 -0.63 12.36 -11.58
CA ALA A 51 -1.17 12.82 -10.30
C ALA A 51 -2.37 13.78 -10.43
N ILE A 52 -3.43 13.59 -9.65
CA ILE A 52 -4.69 14.33 -9.71
C ILE A 52 -4.75 15.44 -8.66
N LEU A 53 -4.47 15.15 -7.38
CA LEU A 53 -4.61 16.15 -6.30
C LEU A 53 -3.50 17.20 -6.33
N LEU A 54 -2.27 16.77 -6.60
CA LEU A 54 -1.09 17.48 -6.13
C LEU A 54 -0.58 18.57 -7.09
N LYS A 55 -1.07 18.56 -8.34
CA LYS A 55 -0.78 19.57 -9.37
C LYS A 55 -1.33 20.96 -9.03
N GLU A 56 -2.52 21.02 -8.43
CA GLU A 56 -3.24 22.28 -8.15
C GLU A 56 -2.89 22.84 -6.76
N ARG A 57 -3.13 24.15 -6.53
CA ARG A 57 -2.76 24.82 -5.26
C ARG A 57 -3.79 24.67 -4.15
N ASN A 58 -5.02 24.31 -4.51
CA ASN A 58 -6.13 24.06 -3.60
C ASN A 58 -7.15 23.12 -4.26
N THR A 59 -8.13 22.66 -3.49
CA THR A 59 -9.15 21.70 -3.94
C THR A 59 -10.24 22.37 -4.75
N THR A 60 -10.51 23.66 -4.55
CA THR A 60 -11.43 24.42 -5.42
C THR A 60 -10.91 24.53 -6.85
N GLU A 61 -9.63 24.87 -7.06
CA GLU A 61 -8.97 24.89 -8.37
C GLU A 61 -9.04 23.51 -9.06
N LEU A 62 -8.79 22.43 -8.31
CA LEU A 62 -8.95 21.06 -8.80
C LEU A 62 -10.38 20.79 -9.26
N LEU A 63 -11.37 21.01 -8.39
CA LEU A 63 -12.79 20.73 -8.64
C LEU A 63 -13.45 21.73 -9.61
N GLN A 64 -12.73 22.74 -10.08
CA GLN A 64 -13.08 23.59 -11.24
C GLN A 64 -12.51 23.06 -12.56
N ARG A 65 -11.43 22.28 -12.53
CA ARG A 65 -10.77 21.70 -13.71
C ARG A 65 -11.27 20.32 -14.08
N VAL A 66 -11.79 19.55 -13.13
CA VAL A 66 -12.41 18.23 -13.35
C VAL A 66 -13.93 18.31 -13.29
N THR A 67 -14.62 17.58 -14.16
CA THR A 67 -16.08 17.51 -14.16
C THR A 67 -16.59 16.79 -12.92
N VAL A 68 -17.12 17.53 -11.94
CA VAL A 68 -17.73 16.92 -10.75
C VAL A 68 -19.12 16.38 -11.09
N GLN A 69 -19.27 15.06 -11.04
CA GLN A 69 -20.50 14.33 -11.33
C GLN A 69 -21.51 14.40 -10.18
N ARG A 70 -21.02 14.33 -8.93
CA ARG A 70 -21.83 14.32 -7.70
C ARG A 70 -21.02 14.90 -6.54
N ARG A 71 -21.68 15.59 -5.61
CA ARG A 71 -21.11 16.05 -4.34
C ARG A 71 -21.93 15.50 -3.18
N LEU A 72 -21.27 14.98 -2.15
CA LEU A 72 -21.89 14.40 -0.96
C LEU A 72 -21.31 15.05 0.30
N ASN A 73 -22.16 15.40 1.26
CA ASN A 73 -21.76 15.92 2.57
C ASN A 73 -21.65 14.77 3.61
N VAL A 74 -21.16 15.07 4.81
CA VAL A 74 -20.98 14.07 5.87
C VAL A 74 -22.29 13.37 6.26
N GLN A 75 -23.44 14.05 6.18
CA GLN A 75 -24.74 13.46 6.49
C GLN A 75 -25.13 12.40 5.44
N ALA A 76 -24.99 12.71 4.16
CA ALA A 76 -25.24 11.77 3.07
C ALA A 76 -24.28 10.56 3.13
N VAL A 77 -22.99 10.80 3.39
CA VAL A 77 -21.98 9.74 3.48
C VAL A 77 -22.13 8.91 4.76
N ARG A 78 -22.62 9.47 5.88
CA ARG A 78 -23.00 8.68 7.07
C ARG A 78 -24.26 7.84 6.86
N ALA A 79 -25.21 8.33 6.07
CA ALA A 79 -26.41 7.57 5.71
C ALA A 79 -26.11 6.41 4.73
N GLN A 80 -25.19 6.62 3.79
CA GLN A 80 -24.74 5.61 2.83
C GLN A 80 -23.20 5.61 2.70
N PRO A 81 -22.47 4.90 3.59
CA PRO A 81 -21.01 4.91 3.58
C PRO A 81 -20.40 4.26 2.34
N VAL A 82 -21.03 3.24 1.77
CA VAL A 82 -20.56 2.60 0.53
C VAL A 82 -21.09 3.38 -0.66
N ILE A 83 -20.24 4.24 -1.23
CA ILE A 83 -20.54 5.01 -2.43
C ILE A 83 -20.41 4.09 -3.65
N GLN A 84 -21.47 3.98 -4.44
CA GLN A 84 -21.43 3.36 -5.78
C GLN A 84 -20.79 4.35 -6.75
N LEU A 85 -19.77 3.93 -7.50
CA LEU A 85 -19.10 4.69 -8.55
C LEU A 85 -19.50 4.16 -9.93
N ASN A 86 -19.05 4.81 -11.01
CA ASN A 86 -19.26 4.32 -12.38
C ASN A 86 -18.68 2.91 -12.60
N GLN A 87 -17.55 2.60 -11.96
CA GLN A 87 -16.86 1.31 -11.98
C GLN A 87 -16.49 0.90 -10.54
N GLY A 88 -17.43 0.25 -9.85
CA GLY A 88 -17.21 -0.35 -8.52
C GLY A 88 -17.70 0.52 -7.35
N THR A 89 -17.08 0.37 -6.19
CA THR A 89 -17.52 1.04 -4.94
C THR A 89 -16.35 1.58 -4.12
N ALA A 90 -16.63 2.63 -3.35
CA ALA A 90 -15.73 3.17 -2.34
C ALA A 90 -16.41 3.24 -0.98
N ASP A 91 -15.89 2.50 0.00
CA ASP A 91 -16.40 2.51 1.39
C ASP A 91 -15.81 3.69 2.18
N MET A 92 -16.65 4.63 2.59
CA MET A 92 -16.28 5.78 3.42
C MET A 92 -16.38 5.50 4.92
N ALA A 93 -16.93 4.36 5.35
CA ALA A 93 -17.03 4.01 6.76
C ALA A 93 -15.70 4.15 7.53
N PRO A 94 -14.52 3.87 6.95
CA PRO A 94 -13.25 4.06 7.66
C PRO A 94 -12.85 5.51 7.87
N VAL A 95 -13.16 6.40 6.91
CA VAL A 95 -12.94 7.85 7.08
C VAL A 95 -13.85 8.39 8.18
N LEU A 96 -15.11 7.91 8.20
CA LEU A 96 -16.10 8.22 9.23
C LEU A 96 -15.79 7.61 10.61
N GLN A 97 -15.03 6.51 10.68
CA GLN A 97 -14.65 5.83 11.93
C GLN A 97 -13.27 6.26 12.45
N ASN A 98 -12.41 6.82 11.61
CA ASN A 98 -11.11 7.34 12.03
C ASN A 98 -11.32 8.49 13.03
N ARG A 99 -10.93 8.25 14.30
CA ARG A 99 -11.00 9.24 15.39
C ARG A 99 -10.25 10.52 15.03
N ASP A 100 -9.13 10.42 14.32
CA ASP A 100 -8.18 11.52 14.14
C ASP A 100 -8.32 12.20 12.75
N SER A 101 -9.45 11.89 12.08
CA SER A 101 -9.97 12.67 10.96
C SER A 101 -10.44 14.06 11.42
N PRO A 102 -10.27 15.12 10.61
CA PRO A 102 -10.69 16.47 10.98
C PRO A 102 -12.17 16.59 11.38
N ILE A 103 -13.08 15.87 10.70
CA ILE A 103 -14.52 15.94 10.98
C ILE A 103 -14.89 15.34 12.35
N ASN A 104 -14.31 14.19 12.71
CA ASN A 104 -14.57 13.57 14.01
C ASN A 104 -13.87 14.30 15.16
N LEU A 105 -12.75 14.98 14.89
CA LEU A 105 -12.11 15.88 15.84
C LEU A 105 -12.98 17.13 16.07
N ALA A 106 -13.56 17.72 15.02
CA ALA A 106 -14.46 18.87 15.12
C ALA A 106 -15.65 18.58 16.07
N GLU A 107 -16.26 17.40 15.96
CA GLU A 107 -17.36 16.97 16.83
C GLU A 107 -16.93 16.81 18.30
N ARG A 108 -15.76 16.24 18.57
CA ARG A 108 -15.24 16.11 19.95
C ARG A 108 -14.92 17.47 20.59
N LEU A 109 -14.35 18.39 19.82
CA LEU A 109 -14.06 19.74 20.32
C LEU A 109 -15.35 20.53 20.56
N ARG A 110 -16.38 20.39 19.70
CA ARG A 110 -17.72 20.94 19.93
C ARG A 110 -18.41 20.39 21.18
N ALA A 111 -18.22 19.10 21.49
CA ALA A 111 -18.70 18.49 22.72
C ALA A 111 -17.93 18.95 23.98
N ARG A 112 -16.86 19.74 23.82
CA ARG A 112 -16.01 20.27 24.90
C ARG A 112 -15.70 21.77 24.68
N PRO A 113 -16.70 22.66 24.63
CA PRO A 113 -16.51 24.09 24.33
C PRO A 113 -15.70 24.85 25.41
N GLN A 114 -15.47 24.25 26.57
CA GLN A 114 -14.55 24.73 27.61
C GLN A 114 -13.07 24.44 27.32
N LEU A 115 -12.76 23.60 26.32
CA LEU A 115 -11.39 23.26 25.91
C LEU A 115 -10.99 23.98 24.61
N ALA A 116 -11.90 24.09 23.65
CA ALA A 116 -11.63 24.73 22.36
C ALA A 116 -12.87 25.44 21.78
N THR A 117 -12.63 26.30 20.79
CA THR A 117 -13.62 26.88 19.89
C THR A 117 -13.41 26.28 18.51
N VAL A 118 -14.40 25.61 17.92
CA VAL A 118 -14.38 25.25 16.50
C VAL A 118 -14.99 26.41 15.72
N SER A 119 -14.19 27.10 14.91
CA SER A 119 -14.60 28.28 14.14
C SER A 119 -15.20 27.90 12.79
N ALA A 120 -14.70 26.84 12.16
CA ALA A 120 -15.26 26.25 10.94
C ALA A 120 -14.88 24.77 10.82
N ASP A 121 -15.65 24.01 10.07
CA ASP A 121 -15.27 22.70 9.53
C ASP A 121 -15.99 22.47 8.19
N SER A 122 -15.55 21.46 7.44
CA SER A 122 -16.34 20.92 6.33
C SER A 122 -15.90 19.50 6.00
N PHE A 123 -16.80 18.74 5.38
CA PHE A 123 -16.53 17.42 4.84
C PHE A 123 -17.30 17.28 3.53
N GLU A 124 -16.60 16.89 2.47
CA GLU A 124 -17.13 16.71 1.12
C GLU A 124 -16.53 15.46 0.48
N VAL A 125 -17.35 14.71 -0.25
CA VAL A 125 -16.89 13.77 -1.28
C VAL A 125 -17.38 14.25 -2.63
N ALA A 126 -16.45 14.62 -3.51
CA ALA A 126 -16.71 15.03 -4.89
C ALA A 126 -16.33 13.90 -5.84
N GLU A 127 -17.31 13.36 -6.57
CA GLU A 127 -17.11 12.31 -7.57
C GLU A 127 -16.79 12.91 -8.93
N ILE A 128 -15.81 12.32 -9.60
CA ILE A 128 -15.22 12.76 -10.87
C ILE A 128 -15.00 11.52 -11.76
N PRO A 129 -14.87 11.63 -13.09
CA PRO A 129 -14.70 10.47 -13.97
C PRO A 129 -13.57 9.52 -13.55
N GLN A 130 -12.49 10.06 -12.97
CA GLN A 130 -11.33 9.32 -12.51
C GLN A 130 -11.46 8.71 -11.12
N GLY A 131 -12.49 9.03 -10.32
CA GLY A 131 -12.57 8.62 -8.90
C GLY A 131 -13.42 9.51 -8.00
N ILE A 132 -13.07 9.55 -6.72
CA ILE A 132 -13.61 10.50 -5.74
C ILE A 132 -12.48 11.28 -5.07
N VAL A 133 -12.72 12.57 -4.86
CA VAL A 133 -11.92 13.44 -4.01
C VAL A 133 -12.66 13.57 -2.67
N VAL A 134 -12.07 13.03 -1.61
CA VAL A 134 -12.56 13.15 -0.23
C VAL A 134 -11.82 14.30 0.44
N ARG A 135 -12.56 15.34 0.84
CA ARG A 135 -12.03 16.57 1.41
C ARG A 135 -12.56 16.77 2.82
N GLN A 136 -11.67 17.12 3.74
CA GLN A 136 -11.99 17.41 5.14
C GLN A 136 -11.27 18.70 5.57
N PHE A 137 -11.95 19.52 6.36
CA PHE A 137 -11.41 20.76 6.90
C PHE A 137 -11.88 20.96 8.34
N LEU A 138 -11.00 21.51 9.19
CA LEU A 138 -11.29 21.93 10.56
C LEU A 138 -10.45 23.17 10.89
N ALA A 139 -11.08 24.24 11.35
CA ALA A 139 -10.44 25.39 11.99
C ALA A 139 -10.88 25.49 13.46
N TYR A 140 -9.92 25.60 14.37
CA TYR A 140 -10.18 25.71 15.81
C TYR A 140 -9.11 26.54 16.55
N SER A 141 -9.45 27.02 17.74
CA SER A 141 -8.49 27.63 18.68
C SER A 141 -8.78 27.16 20.10
N LEU A 142 -7.75 26.99 20.93
CA LEU A 142 -7.91 26.55 22.32
C LEU A 142 -8.43 27.68 23.21
N LYS A 143 -9.20 27.34 24.26
CA LYS A 143 -9.57 28.33 25.29
C LYS A 143 -8.33 28.69 26.12
N SER A 144 -8.29 29.92 26.65
CA SER A 144 -7.19 30.33 27.53
C SER A 144 -7.10 29.42 28.77
N ASN A 145 -5.90 29.28 29.32
CA ASN A 145 -5.55 28.43 30.46
C ASN A 145 -5.67 26.91 30.29
N VAL A 146 -6.28 26.40 29.22
CA VAL A 146 -6.43 24.95 28.99
C VAL A 146 -5.09 24.21 29.01
N CYS A 147 -4.03 24.83 28.49
CA CYS A 147 -2.69 24.23 28.41
C CYS A 147 -1.81 24.45 29.65
N SER A 148 -2.13 25.44 30.49
CA SER A 148 -1.45 25.68 31.79
C SER A 148 -2.14 24.94 32.94
N ASN A 149 -3.40 24.52 32.79
CA ASN A 149 -4.12 23.71 33.76
C ASN A 149 -3.95 22.20 33.45
N PRO A 150 -3.29 21.41 34.32
CA PRO A 150 -3.00 20.00 34.05
C PRO A 150 -4.24 19.12 33.77
N SER A 151 -5.38 19.39 34.40
CA SER A 151 -6.59 18.58 34.19
C SER A 151 -7.28 18.89 32.87
N GLN A 152 -7.35 20.17 32.49
CA GLN A 152 -7.88 20.60 31.19
C GLN A 152 -6.96 20.16 30.05
N ARG A 153 -5.64 20.24 30.22
CA ARG A 153 -4.63 19.73 29.28
C ARG A 153 -4.75 18.23 29.06
N SER A 154 -4.93 17.45 30.12
CA SER A 154 -5.20 16.01 30.02
C SER A 154 -6.53 15.73 29.30
N ALA A 155 -7.60 16.48 29.61
CA ALA A 155 -8.88 16.36 28.93
C ALA A 155 -8.83 16.74 27.45
N LEU A 156 -7.96 17.70 27.06
CA LEU A 156 -7.70 18.08 25.67
C LEU A 156 -6.90 17.01 24.92
N ALA A 157 -5.84 16.48 25.52
CA ALA A 157 -5.08 15.35 24.97
C ALA A 157 -5.99 14.13 24.72
N GLN A 158 -6.96 13.87 25.62
CA GLN A 158 -7.99 12.85 25.43
C GLN A 158 -8.94 13.13 24.24
N GLN A 159 -9.01 14.35 23.71
CA GLN A 159 -9.71 14.64 22.45
C GLN A 159 -8.84 14.41 21.20
N GLY A 160 -7.53 14.20 21.35
CA GLY A 160 -6.58 14.09 20.24
C GLY A 160 -5.92 15.42 19.86
N VAL A 161 -5.78 16.36 20.79
CA VAL A 161 -5.04 17.62 20.59
C VAL A 161 -4.03 17.80 21.71
N GLU A 162 -2.75 17.93 21.35
CA GLU A 162 -1.67 18.25 22.28
C GLU A 162 -1.40 19.76 22.32
N CYS A 163 -1.15 20.28 23.52
CA CYS A 163 -0.64 21.63 23.74
C CYS A 163 0.84 21.73 23.30
N PHE A 164 1.24 22.88 22.75
CA PHE A 164 2.64 23.16 22.47
C PHE A 164 3.47 23.19 23.76
N THR A 165 4.65 22.57 23.73
CA THR A 165 5.51 22.36 24.91
C THR A 165 6.89 22.96 24.74
N ARG A 166 7.44 23.65 25.74
CA ARG A 166 8.78 24.21 25.63
C ARG A 166 9.82 23.09 25.67
N SER A 167 10.64 23.00 24.62
CA SER A 167 11.76 22.07 24.49
C SER A 167 13.08 22.84 24.44
N THR A 168 14.05 22.37 25.22
CA THR A 168 15.44 22.87 25.20
C THR A 168 16.22 22.35 23.99
N LEU A 169 17.38 22.97 23.70
CA LEU A 169 18.31 22.47 22.70
C LEU A 169 18.78 21.04 23.00
N ALA A 170 18.94 20.67 24.28
CA ALA A 170 19.28 19.31 24.70
C ALA A 170 18.13 18.30 24.45
N GLU A 171 16.87 18.74 24.49
CA GLU A 171 15.71 17.89 24.17
C GLU A 171 15.53 17.70 22.68
N ARG A 172 15.62 18.77 21.88
CA ARG A 172 15.64 18.67 20.41
C ARG A 172 16.83 17.80 19.94
N THR A 173 18.01 17.97 20.53
CA THR A 173 19.20 17.13 20.24
C THR A 173 18.93 15.66 20.56
N ARG A 174 18.45 15.34 21.77
CA ARG A 174 18.08 13.96 22.15
C ARG A 174 17.05 13.38 21.18
N ALA A 175 16.05 14.16 20.77
CA ALA A 175 14.97 13.70 19.89
C ALA A 175 15.43 13.39 18.47
N VAL A 176 16.37 14.15 17.89
CA VAL A 176 16.95 13.82 16.56
C VAL A 176 17.94 12.65 16.59
N THR A 177 18.52 12.35 17.76
CA THR A 177 19.35 11.17 18.03
C THR A 177 18.58 9.96 18.57
N ALA A 178 17.25 10.03 18.67
CA ALA A 178 16.42 9.00 19.31
C ALA A 178 16.34 7.69 18.50
N GLY A 179 15.49 6.75 18.91
CA GLY A 179 15.18 5.57 18.10
C GLY A 179 14.39 5.94 16.84
N ALA A 180 14.50 5.13 15.79
CA ALA A 180 13.83 5.33 14.50
C ALA A 180 12.28 5.27 14.54
N ALA A 181 11.68 5.10 15.72
CA ALA A 181 10.24 5.22 15.96
C ALA A 181 9.78 6.67 16.19
N THR A 182 10.66 7.66 16.38
CA THR A 182 10.24 9.06 16.60
C THR A 182 10.09 9.83 15.28
N ALA A 183 9.18 10.82 15.27
CA ALA A 183 9.04 11.80 14.18
C ALA A 183 10.34 12.61 13.96
N ARG A 184 11.05 12.95 15.05
CA ARG A 184 12.27 13.78 15.01
C ARG A 184 13.54 13.02 14.60
N PHE A 185 13.55 11.69 14.55
CA PHE A 185 14.77 10.93 14.23
C PHE A 185 15.36 11.29 12.86
N VAL A 186 16.68 11.51 12.80
CA VAL A 186 17.43 11.65 11.55
C VAL A 186 18.52 10.59 11.49
N GLY A 187 18.38 9.62 10.58
CA GLY A 187 19.31 8.51 10.44
C GLY A 187 20.72 8.93 10.02
N ASP A 188 20.84 9.71 8.95
CA ASP A 188 22.13 10.19 8.44
C ASP A 188 22.77 11.25 9.35
N GLN A 189 24.07 11.09 9.63
CA GLN A 189 24.87 12.02 10.43
C GLN A 189 25.15 13.35 9.71
N GLY A 190 25.11 13.39 8.37
CA GLY A 190 25.23 14.62 7.58
C GLY A 190 23.96 15.49 7.64
N GLN A 191 22.79 14.88 7.49
CA GLN A 191 21.48 15.51 7.68
C GLN A 191 21.25 15.90 9.13
N ARG A 192 21.56 15.03 10.12
CA ARG A 192 21.35 15.32 11.54
C ARG A 192 22.14 16.57 12.00
N ARG A 193 23.36 16.75 11.51
CA ARG A 193 24.17 17.96 11.79
C ARG A 193 23.58 19.22 11.16
N ARG A 194 23.03 19.13 9.94
CA ARG A 194 22.34 20.24 9.27
C ARG A 194 21.05 20.63 9.99
N ALA A 195 20.17 19.67 10.27
CA ALA A 195 18.94 19.88 11.03
C ALA A 195 19.20 20.53 12.40
N LEU A 196 20.27 20.16 13.10
CA LEU A 196 20.64 20.81 14.38
C LEU A 196 21.18 22.24 14.21
N ALA A 197 21.98 22.50 13.17
CA ALA A 197 22.45 23.86 12.87
C ALA A 197 21.29 24.77 12.45
N GLU A 198 20.42 24.29 11.56
CA GLU A 198 19.19 24.95 11.11
C GLU A 198 18.25 25.24 12.29
N ALA A 199 18.03 24.28 13.19
CA ALA A 199 17.24 24.49 14.41
C ALA A 199 17.82 25.55 15.33
N THR A 200 19.15 25.56 15.52
CA THR A 200 19.84 26.54 16.39
C THR A 200 19.81 27.95 15.79
N GLN A 201 20.02 28.07 14.47
CA GLN A 201 19.91 29.33 13.75
C GLN A 201 18.48 29.88 13.76
N ALA A 202 17.50 29.03 13.46
CA ALA A 202 16.09 29.38 13.45
C ALA A 202 15.61 29.81 14.85
N GLU A 203 16.00 29.10 15.91
CA GLU A 203 15.74 29.50 17.29
C GLU A 203 16.29 30.91 17.59
N THR A 204 17.56 31.16 17.23
CA THR A 204 18.24 32.43 17.48
C THR A 204 17.54 33.59 16.77
N GLN A 205 17.21 33.43 15.48
CA GLN A 205 16.49 34.43 14.68
C GLN A 205 15.06 34.67 15.21
N GLN A 206 14.36 33.61 15.63
CA GLN A 206 12.98 33.70 16.10
C GLN A 206 12.88 34.30 17.50
N ARG A 207 13.80 33.99 18.41
CA ARG A 207 13.74 34.45 19.80
C ARG A 207 13.73 35.98 19.89
N ALA A 208 14.62 36.66 19.16
CA ALA A 208 14.67 38.12 19.14
C ALA A 208 13.37 38.76 18.63
N GLN A 209 12.73 38.17 17.61
CA GLN A 209 11.44 38.67 17.10
C GLN A 209 10.29 38.40 18.09
N ILE A 210 10.22 37.21 18.67
CA ILE A 210 9.18 36.84 19.65
C ILE A 210 9.29 37.72 20.90
N ASP A 211 10.50 37.94 21.42
CA ASP A 211 10.72 38.79 22.59
C ASP A 211 10.35 40.26 22.29
N ALA A 212 10.59 40.74 21.06
CA ALA A 212 10.14 42.06 20.61
C ALA A 212 8.60 42.17 20.49
N ASP A 213 7.93 41.17 19.90
CA ASP A 213 6.47 41.15 19.79
C ASP A 213 5.79 41.09 21.18
N ILE A 214 6.41 40.39 22.14
CA ILE A 214 5.95 40.31 23.53
C ILE A 214 6.16 41.63 24.26
N ALA A 215 7.31 42.30 24.09
CA ALA A 215 7.53 43.65 24.62
C ALA A 215 6.51 44.67 24.05
N GLN A 216 6.15 44.54 22.77
CA GLN A 216 5.07 45.30 22.15
C GLN A 216 3.71 45.00 22.81
N LEU A 217 3.37 43.74 23.06
CA LEU A 217 2.16 43.38 23.80
C LEU A 217 2.13 43.94 25.23
N ARG A 218 3.26 43.94 25.95
CA ARG A 218 3.38 44.58 27.27
C ARG A 218 3.04 46.06 27.20
N SER A 219 3.56 46.77 26.19
CA SER A 219 3.22 48.19 25.98
C SER A 219 1.73 48.40 25.72
N TYR A 220 1.09 47.49 24.97
CA TYR A 220 -0.34 47.56 24.65
C TYR A 220 -1.23 47.27 25.86
N LEU A 221 -0.82 46.33 26.72
CA LEU A 221 -1.52 46.03 27.99
C LEU A 221 -1.34 47.14 29.04
N ALA A 222 -0.21 47.87 29.01
CA ALA A 222 0.05 49.02 29.88
C ALA A 222 -0.66 50.31 29.40
N ASN A 223 -0.82 50.50 28.09
CA ASN A 223 -1.51 51.66 27.53
C ASN A 223 -3.05 51.52 27.68
N PRO A 224 -3.75 52.45 28.37
CA PRO A 224 -5.19 52.31 28.61
C PRO A 224 -6.07 52.17 27.35
N ALA A 225 -5.72 52.84 26.26
CA ALA A 225 -6.51 52.80 25.02
C ALA A 225 -6.31 51.49 24.25
N GLN A 226 -5.09 50.96 24.23
CA GLN A 226 -4.78 49.66 23.61
C GLN A 226 -5.26 48.50 24.50
N ARG A 227 -5.15 48.62 25.82
CA ARG A 227 -5.78 47.70 26.78
C ARG A 227 -7.29 47.65 26.57
N ALA A 228 -7.97 48.78 26.34
CA ALA A 228 -9.40 48.78 26.05
C ALA A 228 -9.75 47.99 24.76
N GLN A 229 -8.93 48.08 23.72
CA GLN A 229 -9.08 47.27 22.50
C GLN A 229 -8.86 45.77 22.77
N ILE A 230 -7.85 45.41 23.57
CA ILE A 230 -7.60 44.02 23.99
C ILE A 230 -8.76 43.50 24.84
N VAL A 231 -9.24 44.27 25.82
CA VAL A 231 -10.39 43.94 26.67
C VAL A 231 -11.66 43.71 25.84
N ALA A 232 -11.87 44.49 24.77
CA ALA A 232 -12.98 44.28 23.84
C ALA A 232 -12.86 42.99 22.99
N GLN A 233 -11.65 42.46 22.79
CA GLN A 233 -11.41 41.22 22.04
C GLN A 233 -11.41 39.96 22.92
N VAL A 234 -10.78 40.00 24.11
CA VAL A 234 -10.56 38.81 24.96
C VAL A 234 -11.30 38.84 26.29
N GLY A 235 -11.91 39.98 26.67
CA GLY A 235 -12.55 40.20 27.96
C GLY A 235 -11.58 40.68 29.06
N GLU A 236 -12.09 41.41 30.05
CA GLU A 236 -11.24 42.05 31.07
C GLU A 236 -10.50 41.05 31.97
N GLN A 237 -11.14 39.94 32.35
CA GLN A 237 -10.50 38.91 33.16
C GLN A 237 -9.27 38.31 32.46
N GLU A 238 -9.38 38.06 31.15
CA GLU A 238 -8.28 37.51 30.33
C GLU A 238 -7.20 38.56 30.07
N ALA A 239 -7.56 39.81 29.80
CA ALA A 239 -6.59 40.91 29.66
C ALA A 239 -5.77 41.14 30.95
N ASN A 240 -6.43 41.11 32.11
CA ASN A 240 -5.77 41.19 33.41
C ASN A 240 -4.87 39.97 33.67
N ARG A 241 -5.33 38.77 33.31
CA ARG A 241 -4.54 37.54 33.40
C ARG A 241 -3.26 37.63 32.57
N LEU A 242 -3.37 37.98 31.29
CA LEU A 242 -2.25 38.13 30.36
C LEU A 242 -1.23 39.17 30.85
N ALA A 243 -1.70 40.29 31.40
CA ALA A 243 -0.83 41.32 31.99
C ALA A 243 -0.04 40.81 33.22
N GLY A 244 -0.60 39.86 33.99
CA GLY A 244 0.02 39.27 35.17
C GLY A 244 0.95 38.06 34.93
N LEU A 245 1.05 37.54 33.70
CA LEU A 245 1.98 36.45 33.36
C LEU A 245 3.43 36.95 33.33
N SER A 246 4.42 36.06 33.46
CA SER A 246 5.80 36.32 33.01
C SER A 246 5.88 36.29 31.46
N ASP A 247 6.97 36.78 30.87
CA ASP A 247 7.09 36.79 29.40
C ASP A 247 7.12 35.38 28.81
N GLU A 248 7.75 34.41 29.47
CA GLU A 248 7.70 32.99 29.10
C GLU A 248 6.28 32.41 29.16
N ALA A 249 5.52 32.72 30.21
CA ALA A 249 4.14 32.24 30.36
C ALA A 249 3.17 32.96 29.42
N LEU A 250 3.46 34.21 29.05
CA LEU A 250 2.74 34.97 28.04
C LEU A 250 3.00 34.40 26.63
N GLN A 251 4.26 34.05 26.32
CA GLN A 251 4.63 33.28 25.12
C GLN A 251 3.87 31.94 25.08
N GLU A 252 3.88 31.16 26.18
CA GLU A 252 3.16 29.88 26.25
C GLU A 252 1.65 30.05 26.00
N ALA A 253 1.03 31.05 26.62
CA ALA A 253 -0.39 31.33 26.47
C ALA A 253 -0.74 31.66 25.01
N ILE A 254 0.00 32.58 24.39
CA ILE A 254 -0.27 33.07 23.02
C ILE A 254 -0.06 31.98 21.97
N VAL A 255 1.00 31.16 22.10
CA VAL A 255 1.24 30.03 21.19
C VAL A 255 0.14 28.97 21.31
N ASN A 256 -0.36 28.70 22.53
CA ASN A 256 -1.42 27.71 22.72
C ASN A 256 -2.82 28.23 22.36
N THR A 257 -3.09 29.54 22.38
CA THR A 257 -4.36 30.12 21.88
C THR A 257 -4.32 30.46 20.38
N ALA A 258 -3.40 29.87 19.60
CA ALA A 258 -3.32 30.07 18.16
C ALA A 258 -4.57 29.57 17.42
N ASP A 259 -4.86 30.18 16.26
CA ASP A 259 -5.84 29.63 15.32
C ASP A 259 -5.15 28.50 14.53
N VAL A 260 -5.67 27.27 14.64
CA VAL A 260 -5.15 26.07 13.98
C VAL A 260 -6.13 25.62 12.90
N GLU A 261 -5.63 25.46 11.67
CA GLU A 261 -6.38 24.94 10.53
C GLU A 261 -5.81 23.58 10.12
N VAL A 262 -6.67 22.61 9.84
CA VAL A 262 -6.31 21.30 9.32
C VAL A 262 -7.14 21.04 8.07
N GLU A 263 -6.49 20.90 6.92
CA GLU A 263 -7.10 20.41 5.69
C GLU A 263 -6.54 19.02 5.38
N GLU A 264 -7.39 18.06 5.05
CA GLU A 264 -6.98 16.73 4.60
C GLU A 264 -7.74 16.38 3.33
N VAL A 265 -7.01 16.00 2.28
CA VAL A 265 -7.57 15.68 0.96
C VAL A 265 -7.00 14.35 0.47
N MET A 266 -7.89 13.44 0.08
CA MET A 266 -7.57 12.12 -0.46
C MET A 266 -8.22 11.94 -1.82
N PHE A 267 -7.53 11.29 -2.74
CA PHE A 267 -8.10 10.81 -4.01
C PHE A 267 -8.13 9.30 -4.02
N VAL A 268 -9.28 8.75 -4.40
CA VAL A 268 -9.56 7.32 -4.52
C VAL A 268 -10.02 7.07 -5.95
N PRO A 269 -9.27 6.32 -6.78
CA PRO A 269 -9.60 6.18 -8.19
C PRO A 269 -10.80 5.26 -8.43
N ASN A 270 -11.52 5.55 -9.51
CA ASN A 270 -12.58 4.74 -10.09
C ASN A 270 -11.94 3.91 -11.22
N LEU A 271 -11.79 2.59 -11.01
CA LEU A 271 -11.06 1.71 -11.93
C LEU A 271 -11.65 0.31 -11.97
N GLU A 272 -11.68 -0.26 -13.17
CA GLU A 272 -11.89 -1.70 -13.37
C GLU A 272 -10.65 -2.50 -12.94
N ALA A 273 -10.86 -3.76 -12.56
CA ALA A 273 -9.79 -4.63 -12.07
C ALA A 273 -8.77 -5.07 -13.15
N GLN A 274 -8.89 -4.59 -14.40
CA GLN A 274 -8.07 -5.02 -15.54
C GLN A 274 -7.02 -4.00 -15.99
N ASP A 275 -7.27 -2.69 -15.85
CA ASP A 275 -6.40 -1.64 -16.41
C ASP A 275 -5.15 -1.31 -15.57
N LEU A 276 -5.03 -1.91 -14.39
CA LEU A 276 -3.95 -1.62 -13.43
C LEU A 276 -2.64 -2.36 -13.73
N GLN A 277 -2.10 -2.10 -14.92
CA GLN A 277 -0.73 -2.43 -15.30
C GLN A 277 0.27 -1.51 -14.58
N ILE A 278 0.44 -1.72 -13.27
CA ILE A 278 1.69 -1.34 -12.61
C ILE A 278 2.79 -2.10 -13.35
N LYS A 279 3.68 -1.38 -14.01
CA LYS A 279 4.77 -1.96 -14.80
C LYS A 279 5.74 -2.66 -13.86
N ALA A 280 5.58 -3.97 -13.69
CA ALA A 280 6.49 -4.82 -12.92
C ALA A 280 7.94 -4.50 -13.29
N ARG A 281 8.70 -3.91 -12.36
CA ARG A 281 10.13 -3.62 -12.59
C ARG A 281 10.90 -4.76 -11.93
N PRO A 282 11.51 -5.70 -12.69
CA PRO A 282 12.03 -6.97 -12.16
C PRO A 282 13.22 -6.84 -11.19
N THR A 283 13.59 -5.61 -10.83
CA THR A 283 14.72 -5.23 -9.96
C THR A 283 14.30 -4.49 -8.68
N PHE A 284 13.00 -4.29 -8.43
CA PHE A 284 12.51 -3.80 -7.12
C PHE A 284 13.01 -4.69 -5.98
N GLY A 285 13.34 -4.08 -4.83
CA GLY A 285 14.00 -4.71 -3.69
C GLY A 285 15.47 -5.10 -3.93
N LYS A 286 15.73 -5.91 -4.97
CA LYS A 286 16.99 -6.62 -5.20
C LYS A 286 18.19 -5.71 -5.46
N LEU A 287 18.01 -4.58 -6.15
CA LEU A 287 19.10 -3.60 -6.33
C LEU A 287 19.57 -2.96 -5.01
N ALA A 288 18.69 -2.84 -4.00
CA ALA A 288 19.02 -2.21 -2.72
C ALA A 288 19.89 -3.10 -1.81
N GLN A 289 19.93 -4.41 -2.04
CA GLN A 289 20.77 -5.34 -1.27
C GLN A 289 22.23 -5.38 -1.77
N ALA A 290 22.49 -4.94 -3.00
CA ALA A 290 23.81 -5.08 -3.64
C ALA A 290 24.85 -4.03 -3.23
N GLN A 291 24.44 -2.88 -2.66
CA GLN A 291 25.35 -1.77 -2.33
C GLN A 291 25.03 -1.14 -0.96
N THR A 292 25.47 -1.81 0.11
CA THR A 292 25.60 -1.22 1.45
C THR A 292 26.83 -0.29 1.54
N GLY A 293 26.90 0.70 0.65
CA GLY A 293 27.98 1.68 0.58
C GLY A 293 27.76 2.72 -0.53
N GLU A 294 27.70 4.00 -0.15
CA GLU A 294 27.71 5.21 -1.01
C GLU A 294 26.81 5.21 -2.28
N PHE A 295 25.63 5.83 -2.17
CA PHE A 295 24.72 6.09 -3.30
C PHE A 295 25.30 7.07 -4.34
N GLN A 296 26.00 6.55 -5.36
CA GLN A 296 26.35 7.34 -6.56
C GLN A 296 25.25 7.26 -7.64
N LEU A 297 24.31 8.20 -7.59
CA LEU A 297 23.12 8.27 -8.46
C LEU A 297 23.39 8.54 -9.96
N ALA A 298 24.65 8.62 -10.40
CA ALA A 298 25.01 9.16 -11.72
C ALA A 298 25.12 8.14 -12.87
N ARG A 299 25.08 6.82 -12.61
CA ARG A 299 25.48 5.79 -13.60
C ARG A 299 24.37 4.90 -14.17
N ILE A 300 23.16 4.95 -13.61
CA ILE A 300 22.06 4.02 -13.95
C ILE A 300 21.43 4.34 -15.32
N SER A 301 21.54 5.57 -15.81
CA SER A 301 21.05 5.96 -17.15
C SER A 301 21.81 5.28 -18.30
N GLN A 302 23.10 4.98 -18.13
CA GLN A 302 23.96 4.46 -19.22
C GLN A 302 23.85 2.95 -19.46
N LEU A 303 23.17 2.20 -18.58
CA LEU A 303 23.00 0.76 -18.73
C LEU A 303 21.71 0.37 -19.47
N ARG A 304 20.78 1.30 -19.69
CA ARG A 304 19.51 1.02 -20.37
C ARG A 304 19.64 0.74 -21.86
N ASP A 305 20.68 1.26 -22.51
CA ASP A 305 20.82 1.21 -23.97
C ASP A 305 21.63 -0.01 -24.45
N ALA A 306 21.87 -1.00 -23.56
CA ALA A 306 22.82 -2.10 -23.78
C ALA A 306 22.23 -3.52 -23.75
N GLU A 307 21.01 -3.73 -23.23
CA GLU A 307 20.44 -5.09 -23.04
C GLU A 307 19.53 -5.58 -24.18
N ASP A 308 19.13 -4.72 -25.13
CA ASP A 308 18.29 -5.09 -26.29
C ASP A 308 19.07 -5.79 -27.43
N ALA A 309 20.29 -6.26 -27.17
CA ALA A 309 21.17 -6.87 -28.17
C ALA A 309 21.56 -8.32 -27.84
N GLN A 310 21.21 -9.23 -28.77
CA GLN A 310 21.67 -10.63 -28.90
C GLN A 310 21.06 -11.68 -27.96
N MET A 311 20.08 -12.43 -28.48
CA MET A 311 19.87 -13.85 -28.17
C MET A 311 20.07 -14.69 -29.44
N PRO A 312 20.74 -15.87 -29.37
CA PRO A 312 20.91 -16.77 -30.50
C PRO A 312 19.65 -17.64 -30.74
N PRO A 313 19.43 -18.15 -31.98
CA PRO A 313 18.28 -18.99 -32.29
C PRO A 313 18.37 -20.39 -31.68
N ALA A 314 17.21 -20.99 -31.37
CA ALA A 314 17.10 -22.33 -30.80
C ALA A 314 17.42 -23.46 -31.82
N PRO A 315 17.97 -24.60 -31.37
CA PRO A 315 18.32 -25.71 -32.25
C PRO A 315 17.09 -26.48 -32.77
N SER A 316 17.19 -26.97 -34.01
CA SER A 316 16.15 -27.76 -34.70
C SER A 316 16.00 -29.17 -34.14
N GLY A 317 14.76 -29.65 -34.03
CA GLY A 317 14.44 -31.01 -33.54
C GLY A 317 14.85 -32.15 -34.49
N PRO A 318 14.94 -33.40 -33.97
CA PRO A 318 15.46 -34.55 -34.72
C PRO A 318 14.48 -35.07 -35.79
N GLN A 319 15.02 -35.40 -36.97
CA GLN A 319 14.27 -36.02 -38.06
C GLN A 319 14.58 -37.52 -38.23
N SER A 320 13.62 -38.21 -38.83
CA SER A 320 13.70 -39.55 -39.44
C SER A 320 13.79 -40.78 -38.54
N LEU A 321 12.80 -41.67 -38.70
CA LEU A 321 12.96 -43.11 -38.58
C LEU A 321 12.57 -43.73 -39.93
N ARG A 322 13.43 -44.59 -40.48
CA ARG A 322 13.18 -45.24 -41.78
C ARG A 322 12.36 -46.52 -41.59
N PRO A 323 11.33 -46.80 -42.41
CA PRO A 323 10.71 -48.12 -42.46
C PRO A 323 11.64 -49.11 -43.17
N ILE A 324 11.72 -50.35 -42.66
CA ILE A 324 12.36 -51.49 -43.33
C ILE A 324 11.26 -52.50 -43.65
N PRO A 325 10.99 -52.82 -44.94
CA PRO A 325 10.03 -53.85 -45.30
C PRO A 325 10.66 -55.25 -45.16
N GLY A 326 9.99 -56.11 -44.39
CA GLY A 326 10.28 -57.56 -44.34
C GLY A 326 9.01 -58.35 -44.67
N PRO A 327 9.10 -59.48 -45.41
CA PRO A 327 7.93 -60.23 -45.82
C PRO A 327 7.27 -60.96 -44.63
N ILE A 328 5.94 -60.90 -44.57
CA ILE A 328 5.15 -61.66 -43.58
C ILE A 328 4.70 -62.97 -44.21
N THR A 329 5.27 -64.08 -43.76
CA THR A 329 4.82 -65.44 -44.11
C THR A 329 4.45 -66.19 -42.84
N GLY A 330 3.16 -66.50 -42.65
CA GLY A 330 2.65 -67.25 -41.49
C GLY A 330 1.13 -67.26 -41.49
N ALA A 331 0.52 -68.39 -41.86
CA ALA A 331 -0.92 -68.53 -41.95
C ALA A 331 -1.55 -69.00 -40.63
N THR A 332 -2.73 -68.44 -40.32
CA THR A 332 -3.84 -69.05 -39.56
C THR A 332 -3.54 -69.98 -38.37
N ASP A 333 -3.80 -69.49 -37.15
CA ASP A 333 -4.46 -70.28 -36.10
C ASP A 333 -5.69 -69.50 -35.63
N LEU A 334 -6.85 -69.76 -36.24
CA LEU A 334 -8.12 -69.08 -35.95
C LEU A 334 -8.78 -69.64 -34.70
N ARG A 335 -8.14 -69.43 -33.55
CA ARG A 335 -8.82 -69.52 -32.25
C ARG A 335 -9.66 -68.26 -32.07
N GLY A 336 -10.92 -68.42 -31.68
CA GLY A 336 -11.78 -67.28 -31.31
C GLY A 336 -11.09 -66.42 -30.25
N PRO A 337 -11.28 -65.09 -30.27
CA PRO A 337 -10.51 -64.18 -29.42
C PRO A 337 -10.69 -64.53 -27.95
N GLN A 338 -9.61 -64.99 -27.31
CA GLN A 338 -9.58 -65.05 -25.84
C GLN A 338 -9.78 -63.62 -25.34
N GLN A 339 -10.81 -63.41 -24.52
CA GLN A 339 -10.99 -62.15 -23.82
C GLN A 339 -9.77 -61.95 -22.91
N LEU A 340 -8.90 -61.03 -23.31
CA LEU A 340 -7.69 -60.71 -22.58
C LEU A 340 -8.05 -59.71 -21.50
N ASP A 341 -8.09 -60.20 -20.26
CA ASP A 341 -8.19 -59.35 -19.09
C ASP A 341 -6.92 -58.47 -19.00
N ILE A 342 -7.08 -57.18 -19.28
CA ILE A 342 -6.00 -56.18 -19.32
C ILE A 342 -6.22 -55.20 -18.16
N SER A 343 -5.17 -54.90 -17.39
CA SER A 343 -5.16 -53.80 -16.42
C SER A 343 -3.91 -52.96 -16.64
N GLN A 344 -4.08 -51.65 -16.85
CA GLN A 344 -3.00 -50.69 -17.09
C GLN A 344 -3.18 -49.45 -16.22
N ASN A 345 -2.08 -48.95 -15.67
CA ASN A 345 -2.00 -47.68 -14.96
C ASN A 345 -1.02 -46.78 -15.74
N ILE A 346 -1.54 -45.74 -16.40
CA ILE A 346 -0.74 -44.76 -17.14
C ILE A 346 -0.62 -43.52 -16.27
N ALA A 347 0.61 -43.10 -15.95
CA ALA A 347 0.85 -41.83 -15.27
C ALA A 347 0.47 -40.67 -16.19
N ILE A 348 -0.16 -39.64 -15.62
CA ILE A 348 -0.43 -38.37 -16.29
C ILE A 348 0.59 -37.37 -15.79
N ASP A 349 1.25 -36.72 -16.75
CA ASP A 349 2.33 -35.77 -16.48
C ASP A 349 1.88 -34.61 -15.59
N ARG A 350 2.88 -33.95 -15.01
CA ARG A 350 2.69 -32.88 -14.05
C ARG A 350 2.43 -31.55 -14.76
N GLU A 351 1.21 -31.08 -14.64
CA GLU A 351 0.80 -29.75 -15.06
C GLU A 351 0.81 -28.76 -13.89
N THR A 352 1.09 -27.50 -14.21
CA THR A 352 0.98 -26.38 -13.27
C THR A 352 -0.13 -25.44 -13.76
N PHE A 353 -1.19 -25.35 -12.97
CA PHE A 353 -2.24 -24.35 -13.13
C PHE A 353 -1.96 -23.16 -12.22
N LEU A 354 -2.42 -21.97 -12.58
CA LEU A 354 -2.39 -20.80 -11.71
C LEU A 354 -3.82 -20.32 -11.43
N THR A 355 -4.14 -20.02 -10.17
CA THR A 355 -5.39 -19.33 -9.79
C THR A 355 -5.08 -18.07 -8.97
N GLY A 356 -6.12 -17.26 -8.73
CA GLY A 356 -6.02 -16.04 -7.93
C GLY A 356 -6.16 -14.77 -8.76
N PHE A 357 -5.56 -13.67 -8.31
CA PHE A 357 -5.74 -12.34 -8.89
C PHE A 357 -4.52 -11.44 -8.66
N THR A 358 -4.39 -10.40 -9.49
CA THR A 358 -3.54 -9.23 -9.23
C THR A 358 -4.40 -7.98 -9.36
N LEU A 359 -4.24 -7.03 -8.44
CA LEU A 359 -5.00 -5.81 -8.30
C LEU A 359 -4.02 -4.69 -7.88
N GLY A 360 -3.66 -3.84 -8.84
CA GLY A 360 -3.05 -2.56 -8.51
C GLY A 360 -4.10 -1.58 -7.96
N ARG A 361 -3.68 -0.48 -7.33
CA ARG A 361 -4.42 0.79 -7.23
C ARG A 361 -3.44 1.95 -6.95
N THR A 362 -3.81 3.17 -7.31
CA THR A 362 -3.02 4.40 -7.04
C THR A 362 -3.80 5.37 -6.16
N TYR A 363 -3.19 5.85 -5.09
CA TYR A 363 -3.78 6.78 -4.12
C TYR A 363 -2.96 8.06 -4.03
N GLU A 364 -3.63 9.17 -3.76
CA GLU A 364 -2.99 10.43 -3.37
C GLU A 364 -3.59 10.94 -2.07
N TRP A 365 -2.73 11.47 -1.21
CA TRP A 365 -3.09 12.12 0.05
C TRP A 365 -2.23 13.37 0.22
N ARG A 366 -2.86 14.47 0.63
CA ARG A 366 -2.19 15.62 1.27
C ARG A 366 -2.92 15.97 2.55
N ARG A 367 -2.17 16.38 3.57
CA ARG A 367 -2.72 16.97 4.79
C ARG A 367 -1.94 18.24 5.11
N ARG A 368 -2.62 19.38 5.19
CA ARG A 368 -2.03 20.63 5.66
C ARG A 368 -2.42 20.87 7.11
N VAL A 369 -1.46 21.32 7.90
CA VAL A 369 -1.71 21.96 9.19
C VAL A 369 -1.17 23.39 9.12
N SER A 370 -2.05 24.38 9.26
CA SER A 370 -1.69 25.80 9.44
C SER A 370 -1.80 26.16 10.93
N VAL A 371 -0.91 27.04 11.40
CA VAL A 371 -0.94 27.61 12.75
C VAL A 371 -0.73 29.12 12.64
N THR A 372 -1.74 29.89 13.01
CA THR A 372 -1.73 31.36 12.99
C THR A 372 -1.64 31.92 14.41
N ILE A 373 -0.50 32.53 14.73
CA ILE A 373 -0.21 33.07 16.06
C ILE A 373 -0.31 34.59 16.06
N ALA A 374 -1.07 35.15 17.00
CA ALA A 374 -1.31 36.59 17.16
C ALA A 374 -0.41 37.20 18.24
N TRP A 375 0.90 37.31 17.95
CA TRP A 375 1.98 37.54 18.93
C TRP A 375 1.81 38.75 19.87
N CYS A 376 1.04 39.75 19.46
CA CYS A 376 0.79 41.00 20.18
C CYS A 376 -0.70 41.43 20.14
N LEU A 377 -1.60 40.49 19.81
CA LEU A 377 -3.06 40.63 19.62
C LEU A 377 -3.53 41.63 18.54
N LEU A 378 -2.92 42.81 18.43
CA LEU A 378 -3.31 43.87 17.50
C LEU A 378 -2.42 43.85 16.24
N GLY A 379 -2.92 43.24 15.15
CA GLY A 379 -2.39 43.34 13.78
C GLY A 379 -1.23 42.40 13.39
N CYS A 380 -0.50 41.87 14.37
CA CYS A 380 0.72 41.05 14.19
C CYS A 380 0.45 39.52 14.10
N LYS A 381 -0.56 39.09 13.32
CA LYS A 381 -0.78 37.66 13.05
C LYS A 381 0.30 37.11 12.11
N ARG A 382 0.90 35.96 12.45
CA ARG A 382 1.79 35.19 11.57
C ARG A 382 1.30 33.76 11.39
N THR A 383 1.07 33.36 10.14
CA THR A 383 0.68 32.00 9.76
C THR A 383 1.89 31.21 9.31
N TYR A 384 2.12 30.09 9.99
CA TYR A 384 3.05 29.02 9.58
C TYR A 384 2.22 27.84 9.08
N TYR A 385 2.76 27.00 8.20
CA TYR A 385 2.11 25.75 7.84
C TYR A 385 3.09 24.67 7.41
N ILE A 386 2.60 23.43 7.46
CA ILE A 386 3.24 22.24 6.91
C ILE A 386 2.20 21.45 6.10
N GLU A 387 2.53 21.04 4.88
CA GLU A 387 1.72 20.17 4.00
C GLU A 387 2.59 18.98 3.56
N PRO A 388 2.64 17.88 4.33
CA PRO A 388 3.01 16.58 3.82
C PRO A 388 2.06 16.13 2.70
N TYR A 389 2.64 15.47 1.70
CA TYR A 389 1.91 14.79 0.65
C TYR A 389 2.57 13.45 0.31
N ALA A 390 1.77 12.50 -0.17
CA ALA A 390 2.23 11.22 -0.69
C ALA A 390 1.30 10.71 -1.78
N GLY A 391 1.89 10.11 -2.82
CA GLY A 391 1.21 9.17 -3.71
C GLY A 391 1.63 7.75 -3.38
N LEU A 392 0.67 6.82 -3.33
CA LEU A 392 0.88 5.40 -3.07
C LEU A 392 0.21 4.61 -4.20
N SER A 393 0.99 4.22 -5.20
CA SER A 393 0.65 3.10 -6.08
C SER A 393 1.01 1.81 -5.36
N TYR A 394 0.08 0.86 -5.24
CA TYR A 394 0.39 -0.49 -4.73
C TYR A 394 -0.10 -1.56 -5.70
N GLY A 395 0.74 -2.54 -5.99
CA GLY A 395 0.43 -3.75 -6.73
C GLY A 395 0.26 -4.90 -5.75
N PHE A 396 -1.00 -5.25 -5.46
CA PHE A 396 -1.31 -6.39 -4.61
C PHE A 396 -1.71 -7.61 -5.44
N GLY A 397 -1.09 -8.77 -5.21
CA GLY A 397 -1.44 -10.01 -5.90
C GLY A 397 -1.44 -11.20 -4.97
N LEU A 398 -2.38 -12.11 -5.21
CA LEU A 398 -2.43 -13.43 -4.61
C LEU A 398 -2.54 -14.44 -5.75
N ARG A 399 -1.50 -15.24 -5.91
CA ARG A 399 -1.31 -16.15 -7.04
C ARG A 399 -0.99 -17.52 -6.46
N PHE A 400 -1.75 -18.52 -6.87
CA PHE A 400 -1.71 -19.84 -6.25
C PHE A 400 -1.36 -20.88 -7.32
N PRO A 401 -0.08 -21.32 -7.38
CA PRO A 401 0.29 -22.39 -8.29
C PRO A 401 -0.26 -23.70 -7.73
N VAL A 402 -1.14 -24.32 -8.50
CA VAL A 402 -1.76 -25.62 -8.20
C VAL A 402 -1.15 -26.65 -9.11
N ARG A 403 -0.51 -27.64 -8.51
CA ARG A 403 0.05 -28.79 -9.21
C ARG A 403 -1.04 -29.80 -9.46
N MET A 404 -1.16 -30.30 -10.68
CA MET A 404 -2.07 -31.37 -11.07
C MET A 404 -1.27 -32.46 -11.76
N GLN A 405 -1.38 -33.68 -11.26
CA GLN A 405 -0.83 -34.90 -11.87
C GLN A 405 -1.85 -36.03 -11.64
N GLY A 406 -1.59 -37.27 -12.06
CA GLY A 406 -2.47 -38.37 -11.67
C GLY A 406 -2.18 -39.70 -12.37
N THR A 407 -3.14 -40.61 -12.26
CA THR A 407 -3.08 -41.93 -12.92
C THR A 407 -4.37 -42.18 -13.67
N TYR A 408 -4.26 -42.43 -14.97
CA TYR A 408 -5.33 -43.06 -15.74
C TYR A 408 -5.26 -44.57 -15.52
N GLN A 409 -6.32 -45.12 -14.93
CA GLN A 409 -6.48 -46.54 -14.69
C GLN A 409 -7.45 -47.11 -15.73
N TYR A 410 -7.00 -48.09 -16.49
CA TYR A 410 -7.82 -48.81 -17.48
C TYR A 410 -7.89 -50.29 -17.12
N ARG A 411 -9.10 -50.87 -17.22
CA ARG A 411 -9.33 -52.29 -17.13
C ARG A 411 -10.28 -52.76 -18.23
N HIS A 412 -9.86 -53.78 -18.99
CA HIS A 412 -10.74 -54.62 -19.79
C HIS A 412 -10.88 -55.93 -19.03
N GLN A 413 -12.09 -56.34 -18.64
CA GLN A 413 -12.32 -57.63 -17.98
C GLN A 413 -13.61 -58.29 -18.46
N ASN A 414 -13.56 -59.57 -18.87
CA ASN A 414 -14.71 -60.32 -19.40
C ASN A 414 -15.48 -59.58 -20.52
N GLY A 415 -14.78 -58.87 -21.41
CA GLY A 415 -15.39 -58.05 -22.47
C GLY A 415 -15.92 -56.68 -22.03
N VAL A 416 -15.80 -56.30 -20.75
CA VAL A 416 -16.25 -55.00 -20.22
C VAL A 416 -15.07 -54.07 -20.00
N GLU A 417 -15.10 -52.90 -20.64
CA GLU A 417 -14.09 -51.84 -20.46
C GLU A 417 -14.50 -50.86 -19.37
N ARG A 418 -13.52 -50.46 -18.55
CA ARG A 418 -13.67 -49.48 -17.47
C ARG A 418 -12.41 -48.62 -17.42
N ALA A 419 -12.57 -47.32 -17.62
CA ALA A 419 -11.53 -46.33 -17.39
C ALA A 419 -11.88 -45.45 -16.19
N ALA A 420 -10.86 -44.96 -15.48
CA ALA A 420 -10.99 -43.93 -14.46
C ALA A 420 -9.74 -43.06 -14.42
N PHE A 421 -9.93 -41.76 -14.16
CA PHE A 421 -8.83 -40.87 -13.83
C PHE A 421 -8.76 -40.69 -12.31
N VAL A 422 -7.57 -40.86 -11.75
CA VAL A 422 -7.25 -40.62 -10.34
C VAL A 422 -6.35 -39.38 -10.27
N PRO A 423 -6.91 -38.15 -10.19
CA PRO A 423 -6.14 -36.93 -10.01
C PRO A 423 -5.41 -36.94 -8.66
N GLN A 424 -4.26 -36.28 -8.64
CA GLN A 424 -3.59 -35.78 -7.45
C GLN A 424 -3.34 -34.30 -7.66
N PHE A 425 -3.98 -33.46 -6.85
CA PHE A 425 -3.74 -32.01 -6.84
C PHE A 425 -3.41 -31.48 -5.45
N ALA A 426 -2.56 -30.46 -5.42
CA ALA A 426 -2.12 -29.75 -4.22
C ALA A 426 -1.59 -28.35 -4.59
N THR A 427 -1.65 -27.42 -3.63
CA THR A 427 -0.91 -26.15 -3.68
C THR A 427 0.58 -26.39 -3.43
N PHE A 428 1.45 -25.49 -3.91
CA PHE A 428 2.88 -25.52 -3.62
C PHE A 428 3.47 -24.09 -3.62
N ASN A 429 4.71 -23.94 -3.16
CA ASN A 429 5.51 -22.71 -3.34
C ASN A 429 6.26 -22.85 -4.67
N GLY A 430 5.98 -21.96 -5.63
CA GLY A 430 6.51 -22.01 -6.99
C GLY A 430 7.63 -21.00 -7.26
N GLY A 431 8.30 -21.17 -8.39
CA GLY A 431 9.22 -20.17 -8.93
C GLY A 431 8.69 -19.55 -10.23
N ALA A 432 9.37 -18.52 -10.72
CA ALA A 432 9.03 -17.88 -12.01
C ALA A 432 8.89 -18.88 -13.17
N ALA A 433 9.64 -19.99 -13.16
CA ALA A 433 9.54 -21.07 -14.14
C ALA A 433 8.20 -21.82 -14.09
N ASP A 434 7.64 -22.10 -12.90
CA ASP A 434 6.31 -22.72 -12.75
C ASP A 434 5.21 -21.80 -13.29
N TYR A 435 5.36 -20.48 -13.09
CA TYR A 435 4.41 -19.46 -13.55
C TYR A 435 4.51 -19.28 -15.07
N GLN A 436 5.72 -19.33 -15.65
CA GLN A 436 5.93 -19.40 -17.10
C GLN A 436 5.36 -20.70 -17.70
N GLN A 437 5.49 -21.85 -17.03
CA GLN A 437 4.88 -23.12 -17.48
C GLN A 437 3.35 -23.02 -17.52
N ALA A 438 2.73 -22.37 -16.53
CA ALA A 438 1.31 -22.04 -16.54
C ALA A 438 0.91 -21.04 -17.67
N GLY A 439 1.88 -20.47 -18.41
CA GLY A 439 1.66 -19.55 -19.52
C GLY A 439 1.67 -18.06 -19.15
N LEU A 440 1.98 -17.71 -17.89
CA LEU A 440 1.96 -16.31 -17.45
C LEU A 440 3.06 -15.49 -18.13
N SER A 441 2.70 -14.32 -18.64
CA SER A 441 3.62 -13.46 -19.39
C SER A 441 4.74 -12.87 -18.52
N ASN A 442 5.91 -12.60 -19.10
CA ASN A 442 7.09 -12.10 -18.37
C ASN A 442 6.81 -10.80 -17.57
N SER A 443 5.98 -9.90 -18.11
CA SER A 443 5.56 -8.65 -17.43
C SER A 443 4.60 -8.87 -16.25
N GLN A 444 4.09 -10.09 -16.06
CA GLN A 444 3.21 -10.48 -14.96
C GLN A 444 3.87 -11.48 -14.01
N LEU A 445 5.16 -11.81 -14.18
CA LEU A 445 5.81 -12.83 -13.34
C LEU A 445 6.05 -12.38 -11.91
N TYR A 446 6.35 -11.10 -11.63
CA TYR A 446 6.65 -10.57 -10.28
C TYR A 446 7.45 -11.59 -9.44
N GLY A 447 8.66 -11.94 -9.91
CA GLY A 447 9.56 -12.92 -9.27
C GLY A 447 9.10 -14.38 -9.18
N GLY A 448 7.83 -14.71 -9.50
CA GLY A 448 7.19 -15.98 -9.17
C GLY A 448 6.63 -16.07 -7.74
N GLN A 449 6.33 -14.93 -7.10
CA GLN A 449 5.81 -14.86 -5.73
C GLN A 449 4.32 -15.20 -5.60
N GLU A 450 3.93 -16.05 -4.65
CA GLU A 450 2.49 -16.29 -4.36
C GLU A 450 1.79 -15.05 -3.79
N LEU A 451 2.53 -14.23 -3.04
CA LEU A 451 2.10 -12.92 -2.55
C LEU A 451 2.91 -11.83 -3.25
N VAL A 452 2.24 -10.97 -4.01
CA VAL A 452 2.82 -9.73 -4.55
C VAL A 452 2.34 -8.58 -3.68
N ALA A 453 3.27 -7.74 -3.20
CA ALA A 453 2.96 -6.50 -2.50
C ALA A 453 3.98 -5.42 -2.89
N GLU A 454 4.03 -5.10 -4.18
CA GLU A 454 4.80 -3.97 -4.68
C GLU A 454 4.12 -2.66 -4.25
N ALA A 455 4.92 -1.64 -3.92
CA ALA A 455 4.45 -0.28 -3.71
C ALA A 455 5.41 0.71 -4.39
N GLU A 456 4.90 1.50 -5.33
CA GLU A 456 5.59 2.66 -5.87
C GLU A 456 5.08 3.92 -5.15
N VAL A 457 5.98 4.58 -4.43
CA VAL A 457 5.66 5.74 -3.59
C VAL A 457 6.51 6.92 -3.95
N TYR A 458 5.86 8.05 -4.24
CA TYR A 458 6.46 9.37 -4.18
C TYR A 458 5.89 10.12 -2.97
N ALA A 459 6.71 10.93 -2.32
CA ALA A 459 6.30 11.67 -1.13
C ALA A 459 7.07 12.99 -1.02
N GLY A 460 6.57 13.89 -0.18
CA GLY A 460 7.28 15.13 0.06
C GLY A 460 6.65 16.00 1.13
N LEU A 461 7.23 17.19 1.25
CA LEU A 461 6.84 18.19 2.23
C LEU A 461 6.83 19.57 1.58
N LEU A 462 5.78 20.34 1.84
CA LEU A 462 5.75 21.78 1.62
C LEU A 462 5.70 22.45 2.99
N PHE A 463 6.44 23.53 3.19
CA PHE A 463 6.45 24.22 4.48
C PHE A 463 6.60 25.73 4.32
N LYS A 464 6.04 26.46 5.30
CA LYS A 464 6.33 27.85 5.59
C LYS A 464 6.47 28.02 7.09
N LEU A 465 7.66 28.44 7.50
CA LEU A 465 8.14 28.51 8.88
C LEU A 465 8.37 29.98 9.25
N PRO A 466 8.69 30.29 10.53
CA PRO A 466 9.06 31.64 10.92
C PRO A 466 10.36 32.12 10.23
N ALA A 467 10.65 33.41 10.34
CA ALA A 467 11.77 34.11 9.66
C ALA A 467 11.74 34.03 8.11
N GLY A 468 10.62 33.61 7.51
CA GLY A 468 10.45 33.55 6.05
C GLY A 468 11.01 32.29 5.40
N HIS A 469 11.50 31.32 6.18
CA HIS A 469 11.95 30.02 5.66
C HIS A 469 10.76 29.26 5.09
N GLN A 470 10.77 29.03 3.78
CA GLN A 470 9.74 28.25 3.07
C GLN A 470 10.39 27.42 1.96
N GLY A 471 9.76 26.32 1.59
CA GLY A 471 10.31 25.45 0.56
C GLY A 471 9.46 24.23 0.26
N SER A 472 9.96 23.43 -0.69
CA SER A 472 9.45 22.12 -1.03
C SER A 472 10.56 21.07 -0.95
N LEU A 473 10.19 19.88 -0.52
CA LEU A 473 10.91 18.63 -0.72
C LEU A 473 10.02 17.74 -1.57
N SER A 474 10.58 17.23 -2.66
CA SER A 474 10.07 16.09 -3.41
C SER A 474 11.03 14.90 -3.24
N ILE A 475 10.47 13.71 -3.22
CA ILE A 475 11.21 12.45 -3.29
C ILE A 475 10.64 11.70 -4.50
N PRO A 476 11.47 11.38 -5.51
CA PRO A 476 11.02 10.70 -6.72
C PRO A 476 10.61 9.26 -6.40
N ASP A 477 9.87 8.65 -7.32
CA ASP A 477 9.18 7.38 -7.13
C ASP A 477 10.10 6.25 -6.61
N ILE A 478 9.87 5.81 -5.38
CA ILE A 478 10.54 4.68 -4.75
C ILE A 478 9.67 3.45 -4.92
N GLY A 479 10.16 2.48 -5.70
CA GLY A 479 9.61 1.13 -5.72
C GLY A 479 10.11 0.28 -4.56
N LEU A 480 9.17 -0.29 -3.82
CA LEU A 480 9.37 -1.15 -2.65
C LEU A 480 8.67 -2.48 -2.89
N ASP A 481 9.37 -3.60 -2.73
CA ASP A 481 8.70 -4.86 -2.42
C ASP A 481 8.47 -4.90 -0.90
N LEU A 482 7.21 -4.89 -0.47
CA LEU A 482 6.87 -4.95 0.95
C LEU A 482 7.06 -6.37 1.51
N THR A 483 7.08 -7.39 0.66
CA THR A 483 7.18 -8.80 1.05
C THR A 483 8.58 -9.17 1.57
N ASP A 484 9.63 -8.53 1.07
CA ASP A 484 11.02 -8.56 1.60
C ASP A 484 11.08 -8.30 3.12
N ARG A 485 10.08 -7.61 3.69
CA ARG A 485 10.03 -7.17 5.10
C ARG A 485 8.93 -7.83 5.92
N LEU A 486 8.20 -8.77 5.34
CA LEU A 486 7.19 -9.58 6.04
C LEU A 486 7.85 -10.71 6.88
N PRO A 487 7.22 -11.13 7.99
CA PRO A 487 7.65 -12.31 8.72
C PRO A 487 7.33 -13.59 7.94
N ALA A 488 8.05 -14.66 8.25
CA ALA A 488 7.69 -16.00 7.80
C ALA A 488 6.23 -16.36 8.19
N PRO A 489 5.47 -17.07 7.35
CA PRO A 489 5.90 -17.71 6.09
C PRO A 489 5.97 -16.79 4.86
N PHE A 490 5.63 -15.50 4.96
CA PHE A 490 5.38 -14.61 3.81
C PHE A 490 6.58 -13.79 3.33
N GLN A 491 7.78 -14.12 3.82
CA GLN A 491 9.00 -13.35 3.55
C GLN A 491 9.43 -13.48 2.07
N ASN A 492 9.74 -12.36 1.42
CA ASN A 492 10.03 -12.24 -0.01
C ASN A 492 8.89 -12.70 -0.94
N GLY A 493 7.66 -12.86 -0.41
CA GLY A 493 6.44 -13.12 -1.18
C GLY A 493 6.23 -14.59 -1.55
N GLN A 494 7.23 -15.45 -1.33
CA GLN A 494 7.17 -16.88 -1.64
C GLN A 494 6.70 -17.68 -0.43
N PHE A 495 5.55 -18.34 -0.54
CA PHE A 495 4.98 -19.16 0.54
C PHE A 495 4.15 -20.32 -0.03
N ALA A 496 4.03 -21.42 0.71
CA ALA A 496 3.11 -22.49 0.32
C ALA A 496 1.67 -22.05 0.65
N PRO A 497 0.74 -21.95 -0.32
CA PRO A 497 -0.63 -21.55 -0.06
C PRO A 497 -1.35 -22.58 0.84
N PRO A 498 -2.17 -22.15 1.81
CA PRO A 498 -2.80 -23.03 2.79
C PRO A 498 -3.62 -24.12 2.11
N ALA A 499 -3.46 -25.38 2.53
CA ALA A 499 -4.31 -26.45 2.05
C ALA A 499 -5.78 -26.22 2.50
N PRO A 500 -6.79 -26.77 1.80
CA PRO A 500 -8.18 -26.72 2.25
C PRO A 500 -8.34 -27.16 3.71
N GLY A 501 -8.98 -26.31 4.52
CA GLY A 501 -9.10 -26.48 5.97
C GLY A 501 -7.98 -25.85 6.81
N GLN A 502 -7.03 -25.12 6.19
CA GLN A 502 -5.95 -24.42 6.89
C GLN A 502 -6.10 -22.89 6.85
N THR A 503 -5.68 -22.26 7.95
CA THR A 503 -5.61 -20.81 8.14
C THR A 503 -4.19 -20.42 8.52
N THR A 504 -3.67 -19.35 7.94
CA THR A 504 -2.36 -18.78 8.30
C THR A 504 -2.52 -17.79 9.47
N PRO A 505 -1.54 -17.66 10.39
CA PRO A 505 -1.62 -16.68 11.46
C PRO A 505 -1.85 -15.24 10.93
N PRO A 506 -2.75 -14.45 11.53
CA PRO A 506 -2.98 -13.08 11.11
C PRO A 506 -1.76 -12.21 11.43
N VAL A 507 -1.29 -11.45 10.43
CA VAL A 507 -0.13 -10.56 10.54
C VAL A 507 -0.58 -9.11 10.61
N ILE A 508 -0.03 -8.36 11.56
CA ILE A 508 -0.13 -6.89 11.60
C ILE A 508 1.30 -6.36 11.63
N ARG A 509 1.66 -5.53 10.65
CA ARG A 509 3.04 -5.08 10.42
C ARG A 509 3.07 -3.62 9.99
N THR A 510 3.60 -2.77 10.86
CA THR A 510 4.17 -1.48 10.44
C THR A 510 5.60 -1.73 9.97
N PHE A 511 6.01 -1.06 8.89
CA PHE A 511 7.36 -1.13 8.36
C PHE A 511 8.19 0.07 8.83
N ASP A 512 8.38 0.25 10.14
CA ASP A 512 9.10 1.42 10.72
C ASP A 512 10.54 1.63 10.20
N THR A 513 11.13 0.61 9.57
CA THR A 513 12.45 0.68 8.90
C THR A 513 12.38 1.27 7.48
N ILE A 514 11.18 1.40 6.92
CA ILE A 514 10.90 2.12 5.68
C ILE A 514 10.30 3.47 6.09
N ASP A 515 11.04 4.54 5.84
CA ASP A 515 10.49 5.90 5.84
C ASP A 515 10.36 6.32 4.38
N LEU A 516 9.12 6.53 3.92
CA LEU A 516 8.79 6.97 2.57
C LEU A 516 9.29 8.39 2.31
N LEU A 517 9.58 9.17 3.36
CA LEU A 517 10.29 10.44 3.28
C LEU A 517 11.83 10.29 3.37
N MET A 518 12.37 9.07 3.27
CA MET A 518 13.80 8.73 3.26
C MET A 518 14.64 9.31 4.42
N ASN A 519 14.01 9.66 5.56
CA ASN A 519 14.58 10.50 6.64
C ASN A 519 14.97 11.92 6.21
N ARG A 520 14.67 12.33 4.96
CA ARG A 520 14.89 13.69 4.42
C ARG A 520 13.81 14.67 4.86
N GLY A 521 12.65 14.19 5.29
CA GLY A 521 11.52 15.01 5.72
C GLY A 521 11.73 15.82 7.01
N ASN A 522 12.97 15.99 7.50
CA ASN A 522 13.31 16.67 8.74
C ASN A 522 14.25 17.85 8.49
N PHE A 523 13.82 19.04 8.93
CA PHE A 523 14.44 20.35 8.70
C PHE A 523 14.76 21.05 10.03
N GLY A 524 15.06 20.26 11.08
CA GLY A 524 15.39 20.76 12.41
C GLY A 524 14.18 21.26 13.21
N VAL A 525 13.56 22.35 12.76
CA VAL A 525 12.39 22.98 13.39
C VAL A 525 11.06 22.38 12.94
N VAL A 526 11.07 21.46 11.99
CA VAL A 526 9.86 20.83 11.44
C VAL A 526 10.23 19.50 10.82
N GLY A 527 9.29 18.57 10.78
CA GLY A 527 9.43 17.45 9.88
C GLY A 527 8.29 16.45 9.88
N ALA A 528 8.37 15.54 8.93
CA ALA A 528 7.49 14.40 8.80
C ALA A 528 8.29 13.15 8.42
N ARG A 529 7.78 12.00 8.85
CA ARG A 529 8.20 10.65 8.44
C ARG A 529 6.94 9.85 8.17
N VAL A 530 6.96 8.96 7.18
CA VAL A 530 5.77 8.20 6.80
C VAL A 530 6.15 6.75 6.57
N HIS A 531 5.56 5.84 7.33
CA HIS A 531 5.87 4.42 7.28
C HIS A 531 4.71 3.65 6.67
N PRO A 532 4.93 2.71 5.73
CA PRO A 532 3.85 1.84 5.28
C PRO A 532 3.47 0.85 6.37
N ALA A 533 2.23 0.37 6.34
CA ALA A 533 1.71 -0.65 7.24
C ALA A 533 0.73 -1.58 6.52
N VAL A 534 0.62 -2.81 7.00
CA VAL A 534 -0.31 -3.82 6.48
C VAL A 534 -0.84 -4.70 7.60
N LYS A 535 -2.14 -5.01 7.55
CA LYS A 535 -2.75 -6.15 8.25
C LYS A 535 -3.18 -7.17 7.20
N PHE A 536 -2.89 -8.46 7.37
CA PHE A 536 -3.42 -9.51 6.49
C PHE A 536 -3.68 -10.85 7.19
N GLU A 537 -4.58 -11.65 6.61
CA GLU A 537 -4.99 -12.98 7.06
C GLU A 537 -5.50 -13.81 5.86
N LEU A 538 -5.14 -15.10 5.79
CA LEU A 538 -5.42 -16.01 4.68
C LEU A 538 -5.91 -17.38 5.18
N PHE A 539 -6.90 -17.96 4.49
CA PHE A 539 -7.36 -19.34 4.70
C PHE A 539 -7.94 -19.95 3.42
N SER A 540 -8.02 -21.28 3.33
CA SER A 540 -8.69 -21.98 2.22
C SER A 540 -9.76 -22.94 2.72
N ASN A 541 -10.92 -22.97 2.06
CA ASN A 541 -11.98 -23.94 2.36
C ASN A 541 -12.12 -25.05 1.28
N GLY A 542 -11.38 -24.97 0.17
CA GLY A 542 -11.55 -25.91 -0.93
C GLY A 542 -10.62 -25.72 -2.12
N LEU A 543 -10.33 -26.81 -2.81
CA LEU A 543 -9.67 -26.84 -4.11
C LEU A 543 -10.38 -27.89 -4.98
N SER A 544 -10.73 -27.53 -6.20
CA SER A 544 -11.37 -28.45 -7.15
C SER A 544 -11.02 -28.13 -8.60
N PHE A 545 -11.32 -29.07 -9.49
CA PHE A 545 -11.16 -28.96 -10.94
C PHE A 545 -12.42 -29.43 -11.66
N VAL A 546 -12.54 -29.14 -12.94
CA VAL A 546 -13.55 -29.74 -13.83
C VAL A 546 -12.92 -30.86 -14.66
N LEU A 547 -13.54 -32.04 -14.65
CA LEU A 547 -13.28 -33.13 -15.58
C LEU A 547 -14.39 -33.17 -16.63
N ARG A 548 -14.05 -32.89 -17.89
CA ARG A 548 -14.95 -33.07 -19.03
C ARG A 548 -14.55 -34.31 -19.81
N ASP A 549 -15.44 -35.30 -19.85
CA ASP A 549 -15.30 -36.52 -20.64
C ASP A 549 -15.94 -36.30 -22.03
N HIS A 550 -15.10 -36.26 -23.07
CA HIS A 550 -15.52 -36.02 -24.45
C HIS A 550 -16.03 -37.28 -25.16
N VAL A 551 -15.96 -38.45 -24.52
CA VAL A 551 -16.55 -39.71 -25.01
C VAL A 551 -17.94 -39.89 -24.43
N ALA A 552 -18.11 -39.67 -23.13
CA ALA A 552 -19.42 -39.71 -22.46
C ALA A 552 -20.26 -38.44 -22.66
N GLY A 553 -19.67 -37.36 -23.18
CA GLY A 553 -20.31 -36.03 -23.21
C GLY A 553 -20.61 -35.46 -21.83
N SER A 554 -19.92 -35.94 -20.78
CA SER A 554 -20.26 -35.67 -19.37
C SER A 554 -19.24 -34.73 -18.70
N GLN A 555 -19.68 -34.03 -17.66
CA GLN A 555 -18.83 -33.15 -16.86
C GLN A 555 -19.00 -33.44 -15.37
N LYS A 556 -17.88 -33.50 -14.64
CA LYS A 556 -17.82 -33.82 -13.20
C LYS A 556 -16.88 -32.84 -12.50
N VAL A 557 -17.24 -32.40 -11.29
CA VAL A 557 -16.31 -31.64 -10.44
C VAL A 557 -15.43 -32.63 -9.68
N MET A 558 -14.12 -32.41 -9.74
CA MET A 558 -13.10 -33.15 -8.98
C MET A 558 -12.68 -32.33 -7.77
N ASN A 559 -13.30 -32.57 -6.62
CA ASN A 559 -13.04 -31.89 -5.34
C ASN A 559 -12.27 -32.76 -4.32
N ALA A 560 -11.94 -34.01 -4.66
CA ALA A 560 -11.19 -34.92 -3.81
C ALA A 560 -9.92 -35.42 -4.52
N SER A 561 -8.76 -34.99 -4.03
CA SER A 561 -7.45 -35.47 -4.47
C SER A 561 -7.31 -36.96 -4.10
N GLY A 562 -6.95 -37.80 -5.08
CA GLY A 562 -6.86 -39.26 -4.92
C GLY A 562 -8.17 -40.04 -5.14
N GLN A 563 -9.32 -39.39 -5.35
CA GLN A 563 -10.57 -40.08 -5.71
C GLN A 563 -10.52 -40.56 -7.18
N ALA A 564 -11.07 -41.74 -7.47
CA ALA A 564 -11.23 -42.22 -8.83
C ALA A 564 -12.52 -41.65 -9.48
N TYR A 565 -12.36 -41.00 -10.64
CA TYR A 565 -13.46 -40.46 -11.45
C TYR A 565 -13.63 -41.31 -12.73
N PRO A 566 -14.75 -42.04 -12.91
CA PRO A 566 -14.97 -42.89 -14.07
C PRO A 566 -14.99 -42.10 -15.38
N LEU A 567 -14.36 -42.66 -16.40
CA LEU A 567 -14.28 -42.18 -17.78
C LEU A 567 -14.85 -43.23 -18.74
N ALA A 568 -15.47 -42.79 -19.83
CA ALA A 568 -15.84 -43.66 -20.94
C ALA A 568 -14.64 -43.96 -21.86
N VAL A 569 -14.74 -45.08 -22.56
CA VAL A 569 -13.84 -45.53 -23.62
C VAL A 569 -14.69 -45.69 -24.89
N ASN A 570 -14.19 -45.25 -26.04
CA ASN A 570 -14.90 -45.38 -27.31
C ASN A 570 -14.54 -46.68 -28.06
N ASP A 571 -15.26 -46.98 -29.14
CA ASP A 571 -15.07 -48.17 -30.00
C ASP A 571 -13.67 -48.28 -30.64
N SER A 572 -12.82 -47.27 -30.51
CA SER A 572 -11.42 -47.26 -30.95
C SER A 572 -10.42 -47.43 -29.78
N HIS A 573 -10.92 -47.81 -28.61
CA HIS A 573 -10.20 -47.99 -27.33
C HIS A 573 -9.47 -46.74 -26.84
N TYR A 574 -10.08 -45.56 -27.01
CA TYR A 574 -9.58 -44.30 -26.42
C TYR A 574 -10.53 -43.74 -25.35
N SER A 575 -9.95 -43.20 -24.28
CA SER A 575 -10.57 -42.14 -23.49
C SER A 575 -10.05 -40.77 -23.95
N ARG A 576 -10.95 -39.81 -24.15
CA ARG A 576 -10.61 -38.40 -24.43
C ARG A 576 -11.27 -37.54 -23.37
N PHE A 577 -10.48 -36.81 -22.58
CA PHE A 577 -10.98 -35.95 -21.51
C PHE A 577 -10.16 -34.66 -21.39
N THR A 578 -10.75 -33.65 -20.77
CA THR A 578 -10.07 -32.42 -20.37
C THR A 578 -10.13 -32.28 -18.86
N VAL A 579 -9.01 -31.90 -18.25
CA VAL A 579 -8.97 -31.34 -16.90
C VAL A 579 -8.83 -29.84 -17.05
N SER A 580 -9.83 -29.08 -16.60
CA SER A 580 -9.91 -27.62 -16.74
C SER A 580 -10.42 -26.96 -15.47
N ASP A 581 -10.51 -25.63 -15.52
CA ASP A 581 -11.24 -24.80 -14.56
C ASP A 581 -10.84 -25.08 -13.10
N PRO A 582 -9.55 -24.88 -12.74
CA PRO A 582 -9.12 -24.95 -11.36
C PRO A 582 -9.89 -23.91 -10.53
N VAL A 583 -10.66 -24.36 -9.55
CA VAL A 583 -11.38 -23.51 -8.60
C VAL A 583 -10.77 -23.67 -7.22
N TYR A 584 -10.07 -22.64 -6.76
CA TYR A 584 -9.50 -22.54 -5.44
C TYR A 584 -10.34 -21.58 -4.59
N ASN A 585 -10.95 -22.10 -3.52
CA ASN A 585 -11.72 -21.29 -2.58
C ASN A 585 -10.78 -20.77 -1.49
N LEU A 586 -10.64 -19.44 -1.45
CA LEU A 586 -9.78 -18.73 -0.52
C LEU A 586 -10.58 -17.68 0.24
N GLY A 587 -10.46 -17.65 1.56
CA GLY A 587 -10.79 -16.51 2.39
C GLY A 587 -9.56 -15.64 2.64
N PHE A 588 -9.73 -14.33 2.52
CA PHE A 588 -8.64 -13.37 2.61
C PHE A 588 -9.16 -12.04 3.13
N GLN A 589 -8.39 -11.43 4.01
CA GLN A 589 -8.50 -10.02 4.33
C GLN A 589 -7.10 -9.41 4.35
N MET A 590 -6.82 -8.41 3.52
CA MET A 590 -5.72 -7.46 3.74
C MET A 590 -6.26 -6.05 3.86
N THR A 591 -5.85 -5.32 4.90
CA THR A 591 -6.02 -3.87 5.03
C THR A 591 -4.64 -3.18 5.01
N PRO A 592 -4.30 -2.39 3.98
CA PRO A 592 -3.10 -1.55 3.99
C PRO A 592 -3.32 -0.27 4.83
N GLY A 593 -2.22 0.41 5.17
CA GLY A 593 -2.20 1.65 5.93
C GLY A 593 -0.89 2.41 5.81
N LEU A 594 -0.86 3.62 6.35
CA LEU A 594 0.34 4.38 6.65
C LEU A 594 0.37 4.70 8.15
N VAL A 595 1.57 4.84 8.72
CA VAL A 595 1.79 5.53 10.01
C VAL A 595 2.59 6.78 9.69
N GLY A 596 1.90 7.93 9.64
CA GLY A 596 2.55 9.22 9.52
C GLY A 596 2.97 9.73 10.89
N ARG A 597 4.16 10.30 10.98
CA ARG A 597 4.74 10.87 12.20
C ARG A 597 5.23 12.28 11.88
N LEU A 598 4.56 13.29 12.41
CA LEU A 598 4.81 14.70 12.08
C LEU A 598 5.19 15.49 13.33
N PHE A 599 6.04 16.51 13.18
CA PHE A 599 6.41 17.41 14.26
C PHE A 599 6.64 18.84 13.78
N VAL A 600 6.40 19.81 14.67
CA VAL A 600 6.70 21.24 14.46
C VAL A 600 7.26 21.80 15.77
N ASP A 601 8.41 22.48 15.66
CA ASP A 601 9.11 23.17 16.75
C ASP A 601 9.18 24.68 16.42
N ILE A 602 8.19 25.46 16.88
CA ILE A 602 8.11 26.91 16.71
C ILE A 602 9.05 27.57 17.74
N SER A 603 10.28 27.87 17.33
CA SER A 603 11.39 28.27 18.22
C SER A 603 11.66 27.18 19.27
N VAL A 604 11.30 27.42 20.53
CA VAL A 604 11.34 26.43 21.62
C VAL A 604 10.05 25.61 21.74
N TRP A 605 8.95 26.00 21.10
CA TRP A 605 7.62 25.42 21.33
C TRP A 605 7.31 24.27 20.39
N SER A 606 7.29 23.07 20.96
CA SER A 606 7.37 21.78 20.30
C SER A 606 6.06 21.00 20.41
N ASN A 607 5.61 20.42 19.30
CA ASN A 607 4.41 19.58 19.20
C ASN A 607 4.65 18.42 18.21
N HIS A 608 3.89 17.32 18.34
CA HIS A 608 4.01 16.15 17.46
C HIS A 608 2.68 15.40 17.28
N TRP A 609 2.58 14.65 16.18
CA TRP A 609 1.39 13.90 15.81
C TRP A 609 1.80 12.59 15.13
N ASP A 610 1.54 11.46 15.80
CA ASP A 610 1.68 10.11 15.23
C ASP A 610 0.28 9.61 14.84
N TRP A 611 -0.03 9.53 13.54
CA TRP A 611 -1.33 9.10 13.01
C TRP A 611 -1.24 7.77 12.23
N PRO A 612 -1.83 6.67 12.76
CA PRO A 612 -2.01 5.42 12.01
C PRO A 612 -3.22 5.53 11.07
N VAL A 613 -2.99 5.98 9.84
CA VAL A 613 -3.97 6.05 8.77
C VAL A 613 -4.11 4.69 8.11
N TRP A 614 -4.92 3.81 8.69
CA TRP A 614 -5.40 2.62 7.99
C TRP A 614 -6.38 3.02 6.90
N PHE A 615 -6.35 2.32 5.76
CA PHE A 615 -7.32 2.53 4.69
C PHE A 615 -8.21 1.29 4.50
N PRO A 616 -9.17 0.98 5.39
CA PRO A 616 -10.04 -0.18 5.19
C PRO A 616 -10.92 -0.15 3.92
N GLN A 617 -11.04 0.97 3.20
CA GLN A 617 -11.61 1.05 1.85
C GLN A 617 -10.75 0.39 0.77
N LEU A 618 -9.49 0.11 1.11
CA LEU A 618 -8.54 -0.71 0.36
C LEU A 618 -8.54 -2.14 0.88
N THR A 619 -9.44 -2.49 1.81
CA THR A 619 -9.54 -3.85 2.30
C THR A 619 -10.09 -4.75 1.21
N VAL A 620 -9.21 -5.55 0.62
CA VAL A 620 -9.65 -6.71 -0.16
C VAL A 620 -10.14 -7.74 0.86
N LYS A 621 -11.46 -7.76 1.08
CA LYS A 621 -12.19 -8.72 1.91
C LYS A 621 -12.89 -9.71 1.01
N LEU A 622 -12.56 -10.98 1.16
CA LEU A 622 -13.36 -12.08 0.62
C LEU A 622 -14.35 -12.56 1.70
N PRO A 623 -15.44 -13.28 1.34
CA PRO A 623 -16.40 -13.78 2.31
C PRO A 623 -15.75 -14.70 3.37
N PRO A 624 -16.35 -14.85 4.57
CA PRO A 624 -15.95 -15.87 5.54
C PRO A 624 -16.02 -17.31 5.01
N SER A 625 -16.85 -17.56 3.99
CA SER A 625 -16.91 -18.82 3.22
C SER A 625 -15.85 -18.93 2.11
N GLY A 626 -14.93 -17.96 2.03
CA GLY A 626 -14.03 -17.73 0.90
C GLY A 626 -14.74 -17.28 -0.38
N ALA A 627 -13.95 -16.86 -1.36
CA ALA A 627 -14.36 -16.65 -2.74
C ALA A 627 -13.69 -17.70 -3.64
N ASN A 628 -14.38 -18.09 -4.71
CA ASN A 628 -13.90 -19.06 -5.69
C ASN A 628 -13.05 -18.35 -6.75
N PHE A 629 -11.73 -18.52 -6.71
CA PHE A 629 -10.84 -18.11 -7.79
C PHE A 629 -10.73 -19.22 -8.82
N THR A 630 -11.10 -18.90 -10.05
CA THR A 630 -10.84 -19.73 -11.24
C THR A 630 -9.37 -19.61 -11.68
N CYS A 631 -9.05 -20.22 -12.83
CA CYS A 631 -7.84 -19.94 -13.61
C CYS A 631 -7.49 -18.43 -13.64
N HIS A 632 -6.21 -18.10 -13.44
CA HIS A 632 -5.69 -16.75 -13.51
C HIS A 632 -5.73 -16.22 -14.95
N ALA A 633 -6.11 -14.96 -15.15
CA ALA A 633 -6.15 -14.35 -16.47
C ALA A 633 -4.78 -14.44 -17.17
N GLY A 634 -4.77 -14.81 -18.46
CA GLY A 634 -3.55 -14.99 -19.24
C GLY A 634 -2.77 -16.29 -18.96
N THR A 635 -3.38 -17.31 -18.34
CA THR A 635 -2.75 -18.62 -18.09
C THR A 635 -3.52 -19.78 -18.74
N GLN A 636 -2.93 -20.97 -18.79
CA GLN A 636 -3.54 -22.17 -19.38
C GLN A 636 -4.61 -22.74 -18.44
N CYS A 637 -5.88 -22.61 -18.84
CA CYS A 637 -7.02 -22.99 -18.00
C CYS A 637 -7.51 -24.44 -18.17
N GLY A 638 -6.89 -25.24 -19.03
CA GLY A 638 -7.27 -26.64 -19.22
C GLY A 638 -6.39 -27.44 -20.18
N HIS A 639 -6.15 -28.69 -19.81
CA HIS A 639 -5.27 -29.63 -20.50
C HIS A 639 -6.10 -30.80 -21.05
N GLN A 640 -5.92 -31.16 -22.32
CA GLN A 640 -6.72 -32.18 -22.99
C GLN A 640 -5.91 -33.46 -23.26
N TYR A 641 -6.35 -34.56 -22.66
CA TYR A 641 -5.74 -35.88 -22.78
C TYR A 641 -6.49 -36.74 -23.81
N LYS A 642 -5.73 -37.48 -24.61
CA LYS A 642 -6.23 -38.53 -25.51
C LYS A 642 -5.40 -39.78 -25.27
N LEU A 643 -5.89 -40.66 -24.40
CA LEU A 643 -5.18 -41.87 -23.99
C LEU A 643 -5.78 -43.07 -24.72
N ARG A 644 -4.91 -43.99 -25.12
CA ARG A 644 -5.28 -45.19 -25.87
C ARG A 644 -4.94 -46.43 -25.05
N ALA A 645 -5.86 -47.38 -24.97
CA ALA A 645 -5.72 -48.54 -24.09
C ALA A 645 -4.86 -49.68 -24.67
N ASP A 646 -4.59 -49.70 -25.98
CA ASP A 646 -3.81 -50.75 -26.65
C ASP A 646 -2.35 -50.35 -26.89
N HIS A 647 -1.52 -50.50 -25.86
CA HIS A 647 -0.10 -50.85 -26.05
C HIS A 647 0.26 -52.19 -25.43
N TRP A 648 -0.55 -53.20 -25.75
CA TRP A 648 -0.06 -54.58 -25.80
C TRP A 648 -0.06 -55.09 -27.25
N ARG A 649 1.03 -54.79 -27.97
CA ARG A 649 1.47 -55.75 -28.99
C ARG A 649 1.85 -57.03 -28.24
N PRO A 650 1.38 -58.21 -28.65
CA PRO A 650 1.99 -59.45 -28.20
C PRO A 650 3.49 -59.36 -28.49
N ALA A 651 4.34 -59.63 -27.50
CA ALA A 651 5.75 -59.85 -27.78
C ALA A 651 5.83 -60.96 -28.84
N PRO A 652 6.51 -60.74 -29.99
CA PRO A 652 6.56 -61.74 -31.04
C PRO A 652 7.12 -63.02 -30.43
N ARG A 653 6.35 -64.12 -30.50
CA ARG A 653 6.76 -65.41 -29.93
C ARG A 653 8.16 -65.72 -30.45
N ALA A 654 9.13 -65.84 -29.55
CA ALA A 654 10.50 -66.11 -29.91
C ALA A 654 10.56 -67.37 -30.77
N SER A 655 10.96 -67.20 -32.04
CA SER A 655 11.12 -68.32 -32.95
C SER A 655 12.28 -69.18 -32.45
N THR A 656 11.94 -70.36 -31.90
CA THR A 656 12.92 -71.31 -31.36
C THR A 656 13.75 -71.91 -32.48
N SER A 657 14.82 -71.20 -32.86
CA SER A 657 15.83 -71.63 -33.82
C SER A 657 17.21 -71.09 -33.45
N THR A 658 18.25 -71.82 -33.85
CA THR A 658 19.68 -71.46 -33.77
C THR A 658 20.26 -71.09 -32.39
N ARG A 659 20.65 -72.16 -31.67
CA ARG A 659 22.04 -72.49 -31.25
C ARG A 659 22.82 -71.46 -30.37
N PRO A 660 23.46 -71.90 -29.25
CA PRO A 660 24.16 -71.00 -28.35
C PRO A 660 25.46 -70.42 -28.95
N GLY A 661 25.70 -69.13 -28.71
CA GLY A 661 26.96 -68.44 -28.97
C GLY A 661 27.41 -67.65 -27.74
N SER A 662 28.70 -67.69 -27.42
CA SER A 662 29.27 -67.07 -26.22
C SER A 662 29.46 -65.55 -26.36
N GLY A 663 28.97 -64.78 -25.38
CA GLY A 663 29.23 -63.34 -25.24
C GLY A 663 29.23 -62.93 -23.77
N ALA A 664 30.21 -62.12 -23.36
CA ALA A 664 30.41 -61.72 -21.96
C ALA A 664 29.41 -60.65 -21.49
N PRO A 665 29.07 -60.58 -20.19
CA PRO A 665 28.17 -59.56 -19.66
C PRO A 665 28.82 -58.17 -19.62
N PRO A 666 28.11 -57.09 -19.96
CA PRO A 666 28.59 -55.72 -19.76
C PRO A 666 28.65 -55.39 -18.25
N ALA A 667 29.66 -54.61 -17.85
CA ALA A 667 30.00 -54.39 -16.46
C ALA A 667 29.03 -53.45 -15.70
N ARG A 668 28.89 -53.66 -14.39
CA ARG A 668 28.34 -52.66 -13.47
C ARG A 668 29.43 -51.65 -13.10
N THR A 669 29.21 -50.37 -13.39
CA THR A 669 30.11 -49.28 -12.96
C THR A 669 29.44 -48.40 -11.88
N ASN A 670 29.53 -48.83 -10.63
CA ASN A 670 29.38 -47.92 -9.48
C ASN A 670 30.79 -47.49 -9.03
N PRO A 671 31.11 -46.19 -8.97
CA PRO A 671 32.31 -45.74 -8.26
C PRO A 671 32.15 -45.93 -6.74
N PRO A 672 33.26 -46.10 -5.99
CA PRO A 672 33.20 -46.33 -4.54
C PRO A 672 32.79 -45.06 -3.76
N ARG A 673 32.17 -45.28 -2.61
CA ARG A 673 31.85 -44.24 -1.63
C ARG A 673 33.11 -43.95 -0.82
N ALA A 674 33.54 -42.68 -0.76
CA ALA A 674 34.59 -42.25 0.15
C ALA A 674 34.01 -41.99 1.54
N ASP A 675 34.69 -42.45 2.59
CA ASP A 675 34.29 -42.22 3.98
C ASP A 675 34.62 -40.80 4.43
N ILE A 676 33.67 -40.15 5.11
CA ILE A 676 33.84 -38.85 5.76
C ILE A 676 33.68 -39.08 7.26
N PRO A 677 34.68 -38.76 8.11
CA PRO A 677 34.55 -38.92 9.55
C PRO A 677 33.52 -37.93 10.13
N PRO A 678 32.81 -38.30 11.21
CA PRO A 678 31.85 -37.40 11.84
C PRO A 678 32.56 -36.19 12.49
N PRO A 679 31.96 -35.00 12.48
CA PRO A 679 32.52 -33.82 13.15
C PRO A 679 32.55 -34.00 14.67
N PRO A 680 33.50 -33.37 15.38
CA PRO A 680 33.58 -33.43 16.83
C PRO A 680 32.34 -32.81 17.49
N ARG A 681 31.90 -33.38 18.60
CA ARG A 681 30.87 -32.76 19.46
C ARG A 681 31.43 -31.47 20.05
N ALA A 682 30.67 -30.38 19.96
CA ALA A 682 30.86 -29.22 20.81
C ALA A 682 30.20 -29.48 22.17
N ASP A 683 30.94 -29.27 23.27
CA ASP A 683 30.39 -29.42 24.61
C ASP A 683 29.41 -28.29 24.93
N ILE A 684 28.23 -28.67 25.42
CA ILE A 684 27.17 -27.74 25.84
C ILE A 684 27.36 -27.45 27.33
N PRO A 685 27.67 -26.20 27.74
CA PRO A 685 27.77 -25.87 29.16
C PRO A 685 26.38 -25.96 29.84
N PRO A 686 26.31 -26.41 31.11
CA PRO A 686 25.04 -26.61 31.79
C PRO A 686 24.26 -25.30 32.02
N PRO A 687 22.92 -25.34 32.05
CA PRO A 687 22.08 -24.15 32.17
C PRO A 687 22.31 -23.43 33.51
N ARG A 688 22.53 -22.12 33.44
CA ARG A 688 22.75 -21.25 34.61
C ARG A 688 21.44 -21.08 35.38
N ALA A 689 21.40 -21.49 36.65
CA ALA A 689 20.21 -21.37 37.48
C ALA A 689 19.77 -19.89 37.63
N THR A 690 18.54 -19.59 37.24
CA THR A 690 17.90 -18.29 37.45
C THR A 690 17.27 -18.24 38.84
N THR A 691 17.74 -17.36 39.71
CA THR A 691 17.07 -17.05 40.97
C THR A 691 15.68 -16.43 40.73
N PRO A 692 14.66 -16.80 41.51
CA PRO A 692 13.34 -16.17 41.39
C PRO A 692 13.38 -14.71 41.88
N PRO A 693 12.56 -13.82 41.30
CA PRO A 693 12.42 -12.45 41.79
C PRO A 693 11.71 -12.44 43.15
N PRO A 694 12.00 -11.47 44.04
CA PRO A 694 11.30 -11.32 45.31
C PRO A 694 9.82 -10.96 45.08
N PRO A 695 8.90 -11.37 45.98
CA PRO A 695 7.48 -11.08 45.85
C PRO A 695 7.21 -9.57 45.95
N ARG A 696 6.35 -9.05 45.06
CA ARG A 696 5.80 -7.69 45.20
C ARG A 696 4.83 -7.65 46.37
N ALA A 697 4.98 -6.66 47.25
CA ALA A 697 3.97 -6.37 48.26
C ALA A 697 2.71 -5.77 47.61
N ASN A 698 1.54 -6.18 48.09
CA ASN A 698 0.28 -5.51 47.77
C ASN A 698 0.17 -4.20 48.58
N PRO A 699 -0.09 -3.04 47.95
CA PRO A 699 -0.76 -1.96 48.63
C PRO A 699 -2.23 -2.34 48.84
N GLY A 700 -2.72 -2.22 50.08
CA GLY A 700 -4.15 -2.23 50.38
C GLY A 700 -4.73 -0.81 50.37
N SER A 701 -6.06 -0.73 50.54
CA SER A 701 -6.93 0.47 50.50
C SER A 701 -6.86 1.29 49.20
#